data_AF-A0A962PED7-F1
#
_entry.id   AF-A0A962PED7-F1
#
_cell.length_a   1.000
_cell.length_b   1.000
_cell.length_c   1.000
_cell.angle_alpha   90.00
_cell.angle_beta   90.00
_cell.angle_gamma   90.00
#
_symmetry.space_group_name_H-M   'P 1'
#
loop_
_entity.id
_entity.type
_entity.pdbx_description
1 polymer ?
#
loop_
_entity_poly.entity_id
_entity_poly.type
_entity_poly.pdbx_seq_one_letter_code
_entity_poly.pdbx_strand_id
1 'polypeptide(L)'
;MASKTDIVSLKWVIGLMNKQAENAEAALVEYGNDLGNKKPILRCMWAVHQITSTLRALGMKKGEMLTLEMERSLNYLYKDKVTGERRKLTMGGLMQALKVIPAYLAHTQNVRMDTGRGLEQYVNDLRRWVGERPRPQAFFFHIDIDPQAGISAGASPASDEEIKSRANVMLALYLEMAKQALRRRNVGESMKTVARVARKMQVLFAGAPTERFWFAMVGLCEGIAGGLIVPDECIAQIFKAGAFSIKYAREHGARIDEAIDYDSYLQQMLYYVACCKSRPVHIAGVRNTFGIDDDTIDASSRGLIHIDALVTALSGALEQLNRVVDYVNAHDLTALDQASDAPECTALDAIDAAQYRLVAAGQVTHADALKQVYVQLEALYRGDYQGNTHKLQSVVNEIIRGIVDVKLDLEHKLEHGLCSSFSSREFELRESVTNATFTQMALVENYLHQILRRKALKSALEKKPLGPESVLRLTLALHRHLNKSDRGHEELRRAVRDADNGEPDIDLLYSLARDFLDQLEDMPDRKAISLSLQLLTEIAGALSFAGMEREGAIIEQCHKWLSAASKAGSVREDDAFRCFADAFAQIEMHLQRSVIDPLDDTSHMLAFAEQRAAELDDWIAELSAGADVVAAAPATSGARHEAHPVQDADIPVQFREVFIEESEEIVAELVRLASIWESEPEANQVLRDIRRHFHTFKGNGRAVGANILGELGWAAQDMLDRVLDGELAPTDEVQNLVHEVVAALPGLVMSYRRADGLDIEHTRQLTNRCFALASAGAEDLARELPAADIALARPGAGATQTETLSH
;
A
#
# COMPACT_ATOMS: atom_id res chain seq x y z
N MET A 1 11.85 41.04 -6.80
CA MET A 1 12.98 40.63 -5.92
C MET A 1 12.77 39.18 -5.52
N ALA A 2 13.28 38.23 -6.30
CA ALA A 2 13.49 36.89 -5.77
C ALA A 2 14.49 37.02 -4.63
N SER A 3 14.00 36.98 -3.38
CA SER A 3 14.82 37.09 -2.18
C SER A 3 15.80 35.93 -2.19
N LYS A 4 17.06 36.22 -2.52
CA LYS A 4 18.19 35.32 -2.24
C LYS A 4 18.18 35.07 -0.74
N THR A 5 18.30 33.82 -0.32
CA THR A 5 18.27 33.46 1.09
C THR A 5 19.35 34.21 1.86
N ASP A 6 18.95 35.00 2.87
CA ASP A 6 19.86 35.81 3.67
C ASP A 6 20.40 35.01 4.86
N ILE A 7 21.32 34.11 4.54
CA ILE A 7 22.02 33.27 5.52
C ILE A 7 22.94 34.10 6.43
N VAL A 8 23.38 35.29 6.01
CA VAL A 8 24.26 36.13 6.82
C VAL A 8 23.47 36.68 8.03
N SER A 9 22.25 37.12 7.79
CA SER A 9 21.35 37.60 8.83
C SER A 9 20.88 36.48 9.78
N LEU A 10 20.83 35.22 9.31
CA LEU A 10 20.43 34.06 10.11
C LEU A 10 21.21 33.96 11.43
N LYS A 11 22.53 34.24 11.42
CA LYS A 11 23.38 34.19 12.63
C LYS A 11 22.86 35.07 13.78
N TRP A 12 22.23 36.19 13.46
CA TRP A 12 21.76 37.18 14.42
C TRP A 12 20.37 36.86 14.97
N VAL A 13 19.58 36.06 14.25
CA VAL A 13 18.20 35.74 14.61
C VAL A 13 17.98 34.29 15.06
N ILE A 14 18.97 33.39 14.89
CA ILE A 14 18.90 32.00 15.37
C ILE A 14 18.56 31.91 16.85
N GLY A 15 19.23 32.70 17.70
CA GLY A 15 18.98 32.68 19.15
C GLY A 15 17.54 33.08 19.49
N LEU A 16 16.99 34.04 18.76
CA LEU A 16 15.59 34.46 18.90
C LEU A 16 14.63 33.34 18.46
N MET A 17 14.86 32.73 17.30
CA MET A 17 14.00 31.64 16.80
C MET A 17 14.05 30.40 17.69
N ASN A 18 15.23 30.03 18.19
CA ASN A 18 15.37 28.94 19.17
C ASN A 18 14.58 29.27 20.44
N LYS A 19 14.62 30.52 20.91
CA LYS A 19 13.84 30.92 22.08
C LYS A 19 12.33 30.86 21.82
N GLN A 20 11.89 31.22 20.61
CA GLN A 20 10.48 31.06 20.23
C GLN A 20 10.07 29.58 20.14
N ALA A 21 10.96 28.69 19.67
CA ALA A 21 10.70 27.25 19.64
C ALA A 21 10.53 26.70 21.07
N GLU A 22 11.40 27.07 22.01
CA GLU A 22 11.26 26.72 23.44
C GLU A 22 9.95 27.23 24.05
N ASN A 23 9.58 28.48 23.75
CA ASN A 23 8.33 29.07 24.23
C ASN A 23 7.10 28.34 23.67
N ALA A 24 7.15 27.96 22.39
CA ALA A 24 6.09 27.22 21.73
C ALA A 24 5.96 25.80 22.31
N GLU A 25 7.09 25.14 22.61
CA GLU A 25 7.13 23.84 23.28
C GLU A 25 6.47 23.90 24.66
N ALA A 26 6.89 24.83 25.51
CA ALA A 26 6.31 25.00 26.84
C ALA A 26 4.79 25.24 26.78
N ALA A 27 4.35 26.07 25.83
CA ALA A 27 2.93 26.36 25.63
C ALA A 27 2.12 25.15 25.11
N LEU A 28 2.75 24.29 24.29
CA LEU A 28 2.12 23.06 23.79
C LEU A 28 1.99 21.99 24.88
N VAL A 29 2.99 21.85 25.75
CA VAL A 29 2.92 20.98 26.93
C VAL A 29 1.81 21.45 27.88
N GLU A 30 1.74 22.76 28.14
CA GLU A 30 0.68 23.34 28.98
C GLU A 30 -0.72 23.09 28.40
N TYR A 31 -0.88 23.18 27.07
CA TYR A 31 -2.13 22.80 26.40
C TYR A 31 -2.47 21.31 26.56
N GLY A 32 -1.47 20.42 26.53
CA GLY A 32 -1.67 18.98 26.72
C GLY A 32 -2.18 18.60 28.11
N ASN A 33 -1.82 19.38 29.14
CA ASN A 33 -2.27 19.16 30.52
C ASN A 33 -3.73 19.58 30.73
N ASP A 34 -4.22 20.59 30.01
CA ASP A 34 -5.61 21.06 30.06
C ASP A 34 -6.12 21.44 28.66
N LEU A 35 -6.74 20.46 27.99
CA LEU A 35 -7.28 20.61 26.64
C LEU A 35 -8.47 21.58 26.55
N GLY A 36 -9.10 21.92 27.67
CA GLY A 36 -10.20 22.89 27.73
C GLY A 36 -9.70 24.34 27.69
N ASN A 37 -8.47 24.60 28.12
CA ASN A 37 -7.88 25.92 28.12
C ASN A 37 -7.22 26.24 26.77
N LYS A 38 -7.79 27.18 26.02
CA LYS A 38 -7.29 27.58 24.69
C LYS A 38 -6.20 28.66 24.73
N LYS A 39 -5.86 29.23 25.90
CA LYS A 39 -4.81 30.27 26.01
C LYS A 39 -3.40 29.75 25.68
N PRO A 40 -2.97 28.56 26.13
CA PRO A 40 -1.64 28.05 25.81
C PRO A 40 -1.48 27.77 24.31
N ILE A 41 -2.49 27.22 23.63
CA ILE A 41 -2.39 26.99 22.19
C ILE A 41 -2.28 28.28 21.36
N LEU A 42 -2.93 29.37 21.78
CA LEU A 42 -2.75 30.69 21.14
C LEU A 42 -1.33 31.23 21.34
N ARG A 43 -0.72 31.03 22.51
CA ARG A 43 0.70 31.39 22.74
C ARG A 43 1.63 30.55 21.88
N CYS A 44 1.37 29.25 21.75
CA CYS A 44 2.11 28.36 20.87
C CYS A 44 2.02 28.83 19.40
N MET A 45 0.82 29.12 18.91
CA MET A 45 0.60 29.66 17.56
C MET A 45 1.35 30.97 17.33
N TRP A 46 1.31 31.89 18.30
CA TRP A 46 2.01 33.17 18.18
C TRP A 46 3.53 32.98 18.08
N ALA A 47 4.11 32.12 18.92
CA ALA A 47 5.54 31.82 18.90
C ALA A 47 5.98 31.17 17.58
N VAL A 48 5.24 30.17 17.10
CA VAL A 48 5.49 29.55 15.78
C VAL A 48 5.37 30.59 14.66
N HIS A 49 4.39 31.49 14.74
CA HIS A 49 4.21 32.54 13.74
C HIS A 49 5.37 33.54 13.68
N GLN A 50 6.02 33.84 14.81
CA GLN A 50 7.24 34.65 14.81
C GLN A 50 8.39 33.92 14.08
N ILE A 51 8.51 32.60 14.25
CA ILE A 51 9.50 31.79 13.53
C ILE A 51 9.19 31.83 12.03
N THR A 52 7.95 31.56 11.61
CA THR A 52 7.52 31.62 10.20
C THR A 52 7.83 32.97 9.57
N SER A 53 7.49 34.07 10.27
CA SER A 53 7.71 35.43 9.76
C SER A 53 9.20 35.74 9.59
N THR A 54 10.04 35.25 10.50
CA THR A 54 11.50 35.41 10.42
C THR A 54 12.07 34.60 9.26
N LEU A 55 11.68 33.33 9.10
CA LEU A 55 12.11 32.48 7.98
C LEU A 55 11.72 33.08 6.62
N ARG A 56 10.49 33.60 6.51
CA ARG A 56 10.01 34.30 5.31
C ARG A 56 10.86 35.54 5.01
N ALA A 57 11.17 36.35 6.02
CA ALA A 57 12.01 37.55 5.85
C ALA A 57 13.43 37.20 5.39
N LEU A 58 13.97 36.06 5.82
CA LEU A 58 15.25 35.53 5.39
C LEU A 58 15.21 34.81 4.02
N GLY A 59 14.04 34.62 3.42
CA GLY A 59 13.89 33.84 2.18
C GLY A 59 14.19 32.34 2.35
N MET A 60 14.03 31.79 3.56
CA MET A 60 14.24 30.38 3.88
C MET A 60 12.95 29.58 3.63
N LYS A 61 12.68 29.30 2.36
CA LYS A 61 11.40 28.73 1.91
C LYS A 61 11.15 27.30 2.40
N LYS A 62 12.20 26.47 2.50
CA LYS A 62 12.08 25.08 2.95
C LYS A 62 11.76 25.03 4.45
N GLY A 63 12.47 25.83 5.24
CA GLY A 63 12.16 26.01 6.67
C GLY A 63 10.77 26.56 6.91
N GLU A 64 10.37 27.58 6.15
CA GLU A 64 9.04 28.19 6.23
C GLU A 64 7.92 27.17 5.98
N MET A 65 8.14 26.19 5.11
CA MET A 65 7.16 25.14 4.81
C MET A 65 6.77 24.34 6.05
N LEU A 66 7.74 23.97 6.90
CA LEU A 66 7.47 23.28 8.16
C LEU A 66 6.65 24.14 9.10
N THR A 67 7.04 25.39 9.31
CA THR A 67 6.35 26.25 10.28
C THR A 67 4.94 26.65 9.81
N LEU A 68 4.70 26.73 8.50
CA LEU A 68 3.35 26.91 7.95
C LEU A 68 2.43 25.71 8.21
N GLU A 69 2.93 24.48 8.09
CA GLU A 69 2.14 23.29 8.45
C GLU A 69 1.95 23.17 9.96
N MET A 70 2.90 23.65 10.77
CA MET A 70 2.71 23.78 12.22
C MET A 70 1.60 24.78 12.56
N GLU A 71 1.60 25.97 11.96
CA GLU A 71 0.52 26.97 12.13
C GLU A 71 -0.85 26.39 11.73
N ARG A 72 -0.91 25.66 10.61
CA ARG A 72 -2.12 24.97 10.17
C ARG A 72 -2.59 23.95 11.21
N SER A 73 -1.69 23.10 11.69
CA SER A 73 -1.98 22.06 12.67
C SER A 73 -2.48 22.65 13.99
N LEU A 74 -1.83 23.70 14.48
CA LEU A 74 -2.26 24.43 15.68
C LEU A 74 -3.64 25.09 15.50
N ASN A 75 -3.93 25.64 14.32
CA ASN A 75 -5.26 26.20 14.01
C ASN A 75 -6.35 25.11 13.99
N TYR A 76 -6.03 23.91 13.49
CA TYR A 76 -6.96 22.77 13.51
C TYR A 76 -7.23 22.27 14.93
N LEU A 77 -6.21 22.21 15.78
CA LEU A 77 -6.34 21.92 17.21
C LEU A 77 -7.14 23.01 17.94
N TYR A 78 -6.87 24.29 17.66
CA TYR A 78 -7.60 25.40 18.26
C TYR A 78 -9.10 25.33 17.94
N LYS A 79 -9.45 25.02 16.69
CA LYS A 79 -10.84 24.88 16.20
C LYS A 79 -11.49 23.53 16.50
N ASP A 80 -10.84 22.67 17.26
CA ASP A 80 -11.32 21.30 17.59
C ASP A 80 -11.66 20.45 16.35
N LYS A 81 -11.00 20.71 15.22
CA LYS A 81 -11.17 19.91 13.99
C LYS A 81 -10.46 18.55 14.04
N VAL A 82 -9.57 18.38 15.01
CA VAL A 82 -8.82 17.14 15.24
C VAL A 82 -9.06 16.67 16.68
N THR A 83 -9.64 15.48 16.80
CA THR A 83 -10.10 14.89 18.07
C THR A 83 -9.52 13.49 18.27
N GLY A 84 -9.71 12.93 19.46
CA GLY A 84 -9.29 11.56 19.78
C GLY A 84 -7.80 11.32 19.56
N GLU A 85 -7.48 10.23 18.88
CA GLU A 85 -6.11 9.78 18.61
C GLU A 85 -5.35 10.71 17.66
N ARG A 86 -5.99 11.22 16.60
CA ARG A 86 -5.37 12.18 15.68
C ARG A 86 -4.91 13.44 16.39
N ARG A 87 -5.58 13.85 17.47
CA ARG A 87 -5.15 14.99 18.31
C ARG A 87 -3.80 14.70 18.95
N LYS A 88 -3.63 13.51 19.55
CA LYS A 88 -2.38 13.08 20.18
C LYS A 88 -1.25 13.02 19.16
N LEU A 89 -1.51 12.43 17.98
CA LEU A 89 -0.54 12.37 16.87
C LEU A 89 -0.15 13.76 16.37
N THR A 90 -1.12 14.68 16.22
CA THR A 90 -0.85 16.07 15.81
C THR A 90 0.00 16.79 16.85
N MET A 91 -0.30 16.63 18.14
CA MET A 91 0.49 17.24 19.22
C MET A 91 1.90 16.66 19.31
N GLY A 92 2.06 15.34 19.16
CA GLY A 92 3.38 14.68 19.08
C GLY A 92 4.19 15.14 17.87
N GLY A 93 3.55 15.22 16.69
CA GLY A 93 4.18 15.73 15.48
C GLY A 93 4.61 17.20 15.60
N LEU A 94 3.79 18.04 16.23
CA LEU A 94 4.14 19.45 16.53
C LEU A 94 5.35 19.54 17.48
N MET A 95 5.42 18.67 18.49
CA MET A 95 6.56 18.62 19.40
C MET A 95 7.84 18.24 18.65
N GLN A 96 7.79 17.20 17.80
CA GLN A 96 8.92 16.79 16.98
C GLN A 96 9.36 17.91 16.02
N ALA A 97 8.42 18.58 15.34
CA ALA A 97 8.72 19.71 14.48
C ALA A 97 9.42 20.86 15.22
N LEU A 98 8.99 21.18 16.45
CA LEU A 98 9.64 22.19 17.30
C LEU A 98 11.09 21.82 17.67
N LYS A 99 11.38 20.54 17.88
CA LYS A 99 12.74 20.04 18.17
C LYS A 99 13.66 20.04 16.95
N VAL A 100 13.09 19.85 15.76
CA VAL A 100 13.83 19.83 14.49
C VAL A 100 14.26 21.23 14.06
N ILE A 101 13.47 22.27 14.36
CA ILE A 101 13.77 23.66 13.94
C ILE A 101 15.18 24.09 14.39
N PRO A 102 15.59 23.99 15.67
CA PRO A 102 16.94 24.37 16.07
C PRO A 102 18.05 23.62 15.32
N ALA A 103 17.89 22.31 15.13
CA ALA A 103 18.84 21.48 14.37
C ALA A 103 18.91 21.91 12.90
N TYR A 104 17.75 22.20 12.30
CA TYR A 104 17.66 22.71 10.94
C TYR A 104 18.39 24.04 10.77
N LEU A 105 18.13 24.99 11.67
CA LEU A 105 18.74 26.31 11.61
C LEU A 105 20.26 26.24 11.78
N ALA A 106 20.76 25.39 12.68
CA ALA A 106 22.19 25.16 12.87
C ALA A 106 22.84 24.55 11.62
N HIS A 107 22.20 23.54 11.01
CA HIS A 107 22.68 22.95 9.76
C HIS A 107 22.72 23.98 8.62
N THR A 108 21.64 24.74 8.45
CA THR A 108 21.52 25.79 7.43
C THR A 108 22.59 26.85 7.62
N GLN A 109 22.91 27.23 8.86
CA GLN A 109 23.99 28.17 9.17
C GLN A 109 25.37 27.60 8.81
N ASN A 110 25.61 26.31 9.08
CA ASN A 110 26.88 25.64 8.82
C ASN A 110 27.13 25.47 7.32
N VAL A 111 26.16 24.93 6.59
CA VAL A 111 26.23 24.71 5.13
C VAL A 111 26.02 26.01 4.35
N ARG A 112 25.53 27.05 5.03
CA ARG A 112 25.18 28.35 4.48
C ARG A 112 24.12 28.30 3.37
N MET A 113 23.11 27.43 3.53
CA MET A 113 22.08 27.21 2.50
C MET A 113 20.80 26.58 3.09
N ASP A 114 19.64 26.99 2.57
CA ASP A 114 18.30 26.45 2.91
C ASP A 114 18.07 25.12 2.17
N THR A 115 18.77 24.07 2.59
CA THR A 115 18.76 22.76 1.91
C THR A 115 17.43 22.03 2.04
N GLY A 116 16.65 22.28 3.10
CA GLY A 116 15.43 21.52 3.40
C GLY A 116 15.66 20.05 3.78
N ARG A 117 16.93 19.65 3.91
CA ARG A 117 17.37 18.31 4.33
C ARG A 117 16.60 17.89 5.57
N GLY A 118 16.15 16.63 5.68
CA GLY A 118 15.48 16.10 6.87
C GLY A 118 14.15 16.75 7.29
N LEU A 119 13.59 17.71 6.54
CA LEU A 119 12.29 18.32 6.89
C LEU A 119 11.07 17.55 6.36
N GLU A 120 11.26 16.73 5.33
CA GLU A 120 10.17 16.04 4.61
C GLU A 120 9.22 15.29 5.54
N GLN A 121 9.77 14.42 6.39
CA GLN A 121 9.00 13.57 7.29
C GLN A 121 8.10 14.42 8.19
N TYR A 122 8.67 15.43 8.86
CA TYR A 122 7.94 16.28 9.80
C TYR A 122 6.84 17.11 9.12
N VAL A 123 7.11 17.61 7.90
CA VAL A 123 6.09 18.31 7.11
C VAL A 123 4.95 17.37 6.72
N ASN A 124 5.27 16.18 6.23
CA ASN A 124 4.28 15.24 5.74
C ASN A 124 3.49 14.58 6.87
N ASP A 125 4.08 14.34 8.03
CA ASP A 125 3.37 13.83 9.21
C ASP A 125 2.34 14.83 9.73
N LEU A 126 2.71 16.12 9.87
CA LEU A 126 1.76 17.16 10.23
C LEU A 126 0.59 17.24 9.24
N ARG A 127 0.86 17.15 7.93
CA ARG A 127 -0.18 17.13 6.89
C ARG A 127 -1.08 15.91 7.02
N ARG A 128 -0.53 14.72 7.20
CA ARG A 128 -1.28 13.47 7.39
C ARG A 128 -2.24 13.57 8.57
N TRP A 129 -1.80 14.10 9.71
CA TRP A 129 -2.61 14.15 10.94
C TRP A 129 -3.76 15.15 10.88
N VAL A 130 -3.67 16.17 10.03
CA VAL A 130 -4.77 17.10 9.74
C VAL A 130 -5.62 16.71 8.52
N GLY A 131 -5.35 15.54 7.91
CA GLY A 131 -6.11 15.02 6.76
C GLY A 131 -5.73 15.64 5.40
N GLU A 132 -4.53 16.23 5.31
CA GLU A 132 -3.99 16.82 4.09
C GLU A 132 -3.08 15.85 3.34
N ARG A 133 -3.06 15.94 2.00
CA ARG A 133 -2.19 15.09 1.18
C ARG A 133 -0.71 15.41 1.41
N PRO A 134 0.18 14.40 1.52
CA PRO A 134 1.62 14.62 1.60
C PRO A 134 2.16 15.45 0.43
N ARG A 135 3.19 16.25 0.67
CA ARG A 135 3.92 16.95 -0.38
C ARG A 135 4.92 15.98 -1.04
N PRO A 136 5.10 16.07 -2.37
CA PRO A 136 6.16 15.36 -3.08
C PRO A 136 7.54 15.62 -2.48
N GLN A 137 8.39 14.59 -2.42
CA GLN A 137 9.74 14.70 -1.85
C GLN A 137 10.64 15.67 -2.62
N ALA A 138 10.35 15.89 -3.92
CA ALA A 138 11.01 16.89 -4.75
C ALA A 138 11.03 18.30 -4.12
N PHE A 139 10.03 18.63 -3.29
CA PHE A 139 9.99 19.90 -2.56
C PHE A 139 11.05 20.03 -1.46
N PHE A 140 11.70 18.94 -1.05
CA PHE A 140 12.75 18.92 -0.01
C PHE A 140 14.12 18.60 -0.58
N PHE A 141 14.19 18.15 -1.83
CA PHE A 141 15.43 17.83 -2.50
C PHE A 141 16.30 19.07 -2.73
N HIS A 142 17.60 18.88 -2.49
CA HIS A 142 18.62 19.86 -2.75
C HIS A 142 19.99 19.19 -2.95
N ILE A 143 20.70 19.58 -3.99
CA ILE A 143 22.12 19.27 -4.22
C ILE A 143 22.89 20.53 -4.59
N ASP A 144 24.18 20.57 -4.23
CA ASP A 144 25.07 21.64 -4.70
C ASP A 144 25.36 21.43 -6.19
N ILE A 145 25.17 22.47 -6.98
CA ILE A 145 25.33 22.43 -8.43
C ILE A 145 26.34 23.50 -8.85
N ASP A 146 27.24 23.13 -9.75
CA ASP A 146 28.15 24.10 -10.35
C ASP A 146 27.32 25.24 -11.00
N PRO A 147 27.61 26.52 -10.70
CA PRO A 147 26.92 27.65 -11.31
C PRO A 147 26.94 27.66 -12.83
N GLN A 148 27.87 26.96 -13.49
CA GLN A 148 27.94 26.81 -14.96
C GLN A 148 27.37 25.48 -15.48
N ALA A 149 26.97 24.55 -14.61
CA ALA A 149 26.38 23.28 -15.03
C ALA A 149 25.10 23.51 -15.86
N GLY A 150 25.03 22.84 -17.01
CA GLY A 150 23.90 22.95 -17.94
C GLY A 150 23.82 24.27 -18.71
N ILE A 151 24.88 25.09 -18.70
CA ILE A 151 24.99 26.31 -19.51
C ILE A 151 26.09 26.14 -20.58
N SER A 152 25.77 26.49 -21.81
CA SER A 152 26.71 26.47 -22.93
C SER A 152 27.74 27.60 -22.81
N ALA A 153 28.99 27.25 -22.55
CA ALA A 153 30.08 28.21 -22.39
C ALA A 153 30.35 29.00 -23.69
N GLY A 154 30.43 30.33 -23.58
CA GLY A 154 30.70 31.23 -24.71
C GLY A 154 29.53 31.41 -25.69
N ALA A 155 28.36 30.82 -25.40
CA ALA A 155 27.13 31.05 -26.16
C ALA A 155 26.41 32.32 -25.67
N SER A 156 25.53 32.86 -26.53
CA SER A 156 24.63 33.95 -26.19
C SER A 156 23.20 33.58 -26.63
N PRO A 157 22.17 34.10 -25.93
CA PRO A 157 20.79 33.89 -26.36
C PRO A 157 20.56 34.36 -27.80
N ALA A 158 19.57 33.76 -28.44
CA ALA A 158 19.10 34.18 -29.76
C ALA A 158 18.56 35.63 -29.71
N SER A 159 18.35 36.23 -30.89
CA SER A 159 17.83 37.59 -30.97
C SER A 159 16.42 37.69 -30.36
N ASP A 160 16.09 38.85 -29.78
CA ASP A 160 14.77 39.09 -29.18
C ASP A 160 13.63 38.82 -30.17
N GLU A 161 13.80 39.16 -31.45
CA GLU A 161 12.81 38.92 -32.50
C GLU A 161 12.61 37.42 -32.76
N GLU A 162 13.69 36.65 -32.81
CA GLU A 162 13.61 35.21 -32.98
C GLU A 162 12.90 34.57 -31.78
N ILE A 163 13.32 34.91 -30.56
CA ILE A 163 12.73 34.38 -29.33
C ILE A 163 11.22 34.66 -29.28
N LYS A 164 10.82 35.92 -29.53
CA LYS A 164 9.40 36.31 -29.52
C LYS A 164 8.58 35.55 -30.55
N SER A 165 9.08 35.45 -31.79
CA SER A 165 8.38 34.74 -32.87
C SER A 165 8.18 33.25 -32.56
N ARG A 166 9.22 32.58 -32.06
CA ARG A 166 9.20 31.15 -31.73
C ARG A 166 8.32 30.88 -30.50
N ALA A 167 8.46 31.68 -29.45
CA ALA A 167 7.67 31.54 -28.23
C ALA A 167 6.17 31.74 -28.47
N ASN A 168 5.79 32.65 -29.39
CA ASN A 168 4.40 32.87 -29.78
C ASN A 168 3.74 31.61 -30.34
N VAL A 169 4.46 30.83 -31.15
CA VAL A 169 3.96 29.57 -31.73
C VAL A 169 3.99 28.43 -30.72
N MET A 170 5.04 28.34 -29.89
CA MET A 170 5.24 27.20 -28.99
C MET A 170 4.32 27.19 -27.77
N LEU A 171 3.86 28.35 -27.28
CA LEU A 171 3.11 28.44 -26.02
C LEU A 171 1.81 27.61 -26.02
N ALA A 172 1.01 27.73 -27.09
CA ALA A 172 -0.26 27.01 -27.20
C ALA A 172 -0.04 25.50 -27.23
N LEU A 173 0.90 25.06 -28.07
CA LEU A 173 1.28 23.64 -28.20
C LEU A 173 1.80 23.07 -26.87
N TYR A 174 2.67 23.82 -26.17
CA TYR A 174 3.19 23.42 -24.87
C TYR A 174 2.08 23.21 -23.84
N LEU A 175 1.16 24.18 -23.72
CA LEU A 175 0.05 24.11 -22.75
C LEU A 175 -0.88 22.93 -23.02
N GLU A 176 -1.19 22.68 -24.29
CA GLU A 176 -2.06 21.58 -24.70
C GLU A 176 -1.44 20.22 -24.36
N MET A 177 -0.20 20.00 -24.78
CA MET A 177 0.49 18.72 -24.56
C MET A 177 0.84 18.47 -23.09
N ALA A 178 1.27 19.51 -22.35
CA ALA A 178 1.51 19.37 -20.91
C ALA A 178 0.22 19.01 -20.16
N LYS A 179 -0.93 19.60 -20.55
CA LYS A 179 -2.24 19.26 -19.97
C LYS A 179 -2.67 17.83 -20.29
N GLN A 180 -2.41 17.33 -21.49
CA GLN A 180 -2.71 15.94 -21.87
C GLN A 180 -1.89 14.95 -21.02
N ALA A 181 -0.59 15.18 -20.89
CA ALA A 181 0.28 14.34 -20.07
C ALA A 181 -0.09 14.36 -18.58
N LEU A 182 -0.43 15.53 -18.00
CA LEU A 182 -0.92 15.62 -16.61
C LEU A 182 -2.26 14.89 -16.40
N ARG A 183 -3.05 14.72 -17.47
CA ARG A 183 -4.30 13.93 -17.48
C ARG A 183 -4.06 12.46 -17.84
N ARG A 184 -2.80 12.03 -17.97
CA ARG A 184 -2.37 10.67 -18.33
C ARG A 184 -2.93 10.18 -19.67
N ARG A 185 -3.11 11.09 -20.64
CA ARG A 185 -3.55 10.77 -22.01
C ARG A 185 -2.40 10.95 -22.99
N ASN A 186 -2.24 10.02 -23.94
CA ASN A 186 -1.17 10.07 -24.95
C ASN A 186 0.19 10.51 -24.38
N VAL A 187 0.56 9.98 -23.20
CA VAL A 187 1.68 10.51 -22.39
C VAL A 187 2.98 10.49 -23.18
N GLY A 188 3.24 9.40 -23.91
CA GLY A 188 4.44 9.26 -24.74
C GLY A 188 4.55 10.34 -25.82
N GLU A 189 3.51 10.57 -26.61
CA GLU A 189 3.53 11.57 -27.69
C GLU A 189 3.50 13.01 -27.14
N SER A 190 2.68 13.25 -26.13
CA SER A 190 2.58 14.55 -25.45
C SER A 190 3.93 14.98 -24.89
N MET A 191 4.62 14.09 -24.16
CA MET A 191 5.91 14.38 -23.56
C MET A 191 7.03 14.50 -24.59
N LYS A 192 7.00 13.72 -25.69
CA LYS A 192 7.91 13.94 -26.84
C LYS A 192 7.76 15.35 -27.42
N THR A 193 6.53 15.88 -27.47
CA THR A 193 6.27 17.23 -27.99
C THR A 193 6.69 18.32 -27.01
N VAL A 194 6.38 18.17 -25.71
CA VAL A 194 6.86 19.10 -24.67
C VAL A 194 8.38 19.11 -24.59
N ALA A 195 9.03 17.95 -24.68
CA ALA A 195 10.50 17.84 -24.76
C ALA A 195 11.07 18.59 -25.97
N ARG A 196 10.39 18.53 -27.13
CA ARG A 196 10.78 19.28 -28.34
C ARG A 196 10.72 20.79 -28.12
N VAL A 197 9.66 21.28 -27.48
CA VAL A 197 9.53 22.70 -27.11
C VAL A 197 10.61 23.08 -26.10
N ALA A 198 10.82 22.28 -25.05
CA ALA A 198 11.85 22.52 -24.05
C ALA A 198 13.25 22.58 -24.69
N ARG A 199 13.56 21.67 -25.62
CA ARG A 199 14.83 21.68 -26.36
C ARG A 199 15.00 22.91 -27.23
N LYS A 200 13.92 23.42 -27.85
CA LYS A 200 13.97 24.69 -28.59
C LYS A 200 14.19 25.88 -27.67
N MET A 201 13.51 25.92 -26.53
CA MET A 201 13.73 26.95 -25.52
C MET A 201 15.16 26.91 -24.96
N GLN A 202 15.71 25.72 -24.74
CA GLN A 202 17.11 25.54 -24.35
C GLN A 202 18.07 26.21 -25.35
N VAL A 203 17.90 25.96 -26.65
CA VAL A 203 18.75 26.55 -27.71
C VAL A 203 18.58 28.06 -27.79
N LEU A 204 17.35 28.57 -27.68
CA LEU A 204 17.06 30.01 -27.73
C LEU A 204 17.70 30.78 -26.56
N PHE A 205 17.82 30.14 -25.40
CA PHE A 205 18.42 30.71 -24.19
C PHE A 205 19.84 30.20 -23.94
N ALA A 206 20.54 29.70 -24.96
CA ALA A 206 21.91 29.21 -24.82
C ALA A 206 22.83 30.28 -24.20
N GLY A 207 23.64 29.89 -23.21
CA GLY A 207 24.51 30.79 -22.45
C GLY A 207 23.81 31.57 -21.33
N ALA A 208 22.47 31.49 -21.22
CA ALA A 208 21.74 32.11 -20.11
C ALA A 208 21.50 31.11 -18.95
N PRO A 209 21.33 31.60 -17.71
CA PRO A 209 21.02 30.74 -16.56
C PRO A 209 19.78 29.85 -16.74
N THR A 210 18.79 30.29 -17.53
CA THR A 210 17.56 29.53 -17.81
C THR A 210 17.77 28.35 -18.77
N GLU A 211 18.91 28.25 -19.46
CA GLU A 211 19.25 27.11 -20.32
C GLU A 211 19.16 25.79 -19.55
N ARG A 212 19.73 25.78 -18.34
CA ARG A 212 19.81 24.59 -17.48
C ARG A 212 18.43 24.09 -17.02
N PHE A 213 17.48 25.01 -16.82
CA PHE A 213 16.09 24.67 -16.51
C PHE A 213 15.45 23.91 -17.68
N TRP A 214 15.60 24.42 -18.91
CA TRP A 214 15.08 23.76 -20.10
C TRP A 214 15.80 22.45 -20.42
N PHE A 215 17.09 22.37 -20.12
CA PHE A 215 17.85 21.13 -20.23
C PHE A 215 17.32 20.03 -19.30
N ALA A 216 17.11 20.35 -18.02
CA ALA A 216 16.52 19.40 -17.06
C ALA A 216 15.07 19.02 -17.43
N MET A 217 14.28 19.98 -17.96
CA MET A 217 12.91 19.73 -18.45
C MET A 217 12.86 18.67 -19.54
N VAL A 218 13.86 18.62 -20.44
CA VAL A 218 13.95 17.57 -21.47
C VAL A 218 14.12 16.19 -20.84
N GLY A 219 15.01 16.05 -19.85
CA GLY A 219 15.20 14.79 -19.10
C GLY A 219 13.94 14.37 -18.33
N LEU A 220 13.26 15.33 -17.68
CA LEU A 220 11.98 15.08 -17.01
C LEU A 220 10.94 14.54 -18.01
N CYS A 221 10.79 15.17 -19.18
CA CYS A 221 9.85 14.71 -20.20
C CYS A 221 10.19 13.33 -20.76
N GLU A 222 11.48 13.00 -20.92
CA GLU A 222 11.92 11.66 -21.34
C GLU A 222 11.53 10.60 -20.29
N GLY A 223 11.74 10.89 -19.01
CA GLY A 223 11.34 9.98 -17.93
C GLY A 223 9.84 9.77 -17.84
N ILE A 224 9.03 10.82 -18.05
CA ILE A 224 7.57 10.68 -18.09
C ILE A 224 7.14 9.91 -19.35
N ALA A 225 7.72 10.20 -20.51
CA ALA A 225 7.42 9.49 -21.77
C ALA A 225 7.75 7.99 -21.70
N GLY A 226 8.84 7.64 -20.98
CA GLY A 226 9.29 6.27 -20.78
C GLY A 226 8.64 5.54 -19.60
N GLY A 227 7.66 6.15 -18.92
CA GLY A 227 6.98 5.55 -17.75
C GLY A 227 7.86 5.43 -16.49
N LEU A 228 9.03 6.06 -16.47
CA LEU A 228 9.95 6.06 -15.33
C LEU A 228 9.53 7.07 -14.25
N ILE A 229 8.81 8.13 -14.66
CA ILE A 229 8.37 9.22 -13.78
C ILE A 229 6.84 9.35 -13.92
N VAL A 230 6.14 9.27 -12.80
CA VAL A 230 4.69 9.48 -12.75
C VAL A 230 4.40 10.95 -12.43
N PRO A 231 3.64 11.69 -13.26
CA PRO A 231 3.31 13.09 -12.99
C PRO A 231 2.53 13.29 -11.69
N ASP A 232 2.94 14.28 -10.90
CA ASP A 232 2.32 14.71 -9.64
C ASP A 232 2.09 16.24 -9.60
N GLU A 233 1.72 16.78 -8.43
CA GLU A 233 1.50 18.22 -8.25
C GLU A 233 2.75 19.07 -8.49
N CYS A 234 3.94 18.56 -8.13
CA CYS A 234 5.20 19.29 -8.32
C CYS A 234 5.53 19.40 -9.82
N ILE A 235 5.36 18.32 -10.58
CA ILE A 235 5.51 18.34 -12.05
C ILE A 235 4.49 19.29 -12.69
N ALA A 236 3.26 19.36 -12.19
CA ALA A 236 2.28 20.34 -12.66
C ALA A 236 2.74 21.80 -12.43
N GLN A 237 3.38 22.10 -11.29
CA GLN A 237 3.96 23.41 -11.00
C GLN A 237 5.16 23.72 -11.89
N ILE A 238 6.04 22.74 -12.14
CA ILE A 238 7.16 22.85 -13.08
C ILE A 238 6.66 23.19 -14.49
N PHE A 239 5.65 22.47 -14.98
CA PHE A 239 5.08 22.75 -16.30
C PHE A 239 4.44 24.14 -16.37
N LYS A 240 3.75 24.56 -15.30
CA LYS A 240 3.19 25.91 -15.20
C LYS A 240 4.29 26.99 -15.24
N ALA A 241 5.41 26.78 -14.56
CA ALA A 241 6.56 27.68 -14.60
C ALA A 241 7.17 27.75 -16.01
N GLY A 242 7.30 26.61 -16.71
CA GLY A 242 7.73 26.57 -18.11
C GLY A 242 6.78 27.37 -19.03
N ALA A 243 5.46 27.24 -18.85
CA ALA A 243 4.49 28.02 -19.62
C ALA A 243 4.60 29.53 -19.36
N PHE A 244 4.79 29.95 -18.10
CA PHE A 244 5.01 31.36 -17.79
C PHE A 244 6.32 31.89 -18.36
N SER A 245 7.39 31.09 -18.32
CA SER A 245 8.68 31.43 -18.95
C SER A 245 8.54 31.65 -20.46
N ILE A 246 7.84 30.76 -21.17
CA ILE A 246 7.56 30.91 -22.61
C ILE A 246 6.69 32.16 -22.87
N LYS A 247 5.66 32.39 -22.05
CA LYS A 247 4.80 33.57 -22.17
C LYS A 247 5.60 34.86 -21.97
N TYR A 248 6.48 34.89 -20.98
CA TYR A 248 7.33 36.05 -20.72
C TYR A 248 8.30 36.31 -21.87
N ALA A 249 8.95 35.27 -22.38
CA ALA A 249 9.85 35.34 -23.53
C ALA A 249 9.15 35.86 -24.81
N ARG A 250 7.89 35.46 -25.03
CA ARG A 250 7.04 35.96 -26.12
C ARG A 250 6.86 37.49 -26.09
N GLU A 251 6.83 38.09 -24.90
CA GLU A 251 6.61 39.52 -24.71
C GLU A 251 7.93 40.30 -24.59
N HIS A 252 8.95 39.70 -23.98
CA HIS A 252 10.17 40.40 -23.54
C HIS A 252 11.48 39.89 -24.16
N GLY A 253 11.45 38.93 -25.10
CA GLY A 253 12.64 38.42 -25.77
C GLY A 253 13.55 37.61 -24.84
N ALA A 254 14.85 37.88 -24.86
CA ALA A 254 15.86 37.19 -24.07
C ALA A 254 15.83 37.52 -22.56
N ARG A 255 15.00 38.48 -22.11
CA ARG A 255 14.89 38.84 -20.69
C ARG A 255 14.32 37.68 -19.86
N ILE A 256 14.87 37.51 -18.66
CA ILE A 256 14.47 36.45 -17.73
C ILE A 256 13.42 37.01 -16.75
N ASP A 257 12.35 36.26 -16.54
CA ASP A 257 11.34 36.59 -15.52
C ASP A 257 11.87 36.31 -14.11
N GLU A 258 12.25 37.36 -13.38
CA GLU A 258 12.74 37.27 -11.99
C GLU A 258 11.66 36.82 -10.98
N ALA A 259 10.39 36.76 -11.36
CA ALA A 259 9.33 36.23 -10.49
C ALA A 259 9.34 34.70 -10.41
N ILE A 260 9.96 34.02 -11.37
CA ILE A 260 10.04 32.56 -11.43
C ILE A 260 11.30 32.09 -10.69
N ASP A 261 11.13 31.17 -9.75
CA ASP A 261 12.21 30.53 -9.01
C ASP A 261 12.79 29.34 -9.80
N TYR A 262 13.54 29.63 -10.85
CA TYR A 262 14.11 28.61 -11.74
C TYR A 262 15.01 27.62 -11.01
N ASP A 263 15.75 28.08 -10.00
CA ASP A 263 16.66 27.23 -9.23
C ASP A 263 15.89 26.18 -8.40
N SER A 264 14.79 26.58 -7.77
CA SER A 264 13.94 25.63 -7.02
C SER A 264 13.31 24.58 -7.94
N TYR A 265 12.81 24.99 -9.11
CA TYR A 265 12.23 24.04 -10.08
C TYR A 265 13.29 23.14 -10.71
N LEU A 266 14.52 23.64 -10.90
CA LEU A 266 15.63 22.82 -11.33
C LEU A 266 15.90 21.71 -10.32
N GLN A 267 16.07 22.04 -9.03
CA GLN A 267 16.28 21.04 -7.97
C GLN A 267 15.15 20.00 -7.98
N GLN A 268 13.89 20.43 -8.09
CA GLN A 268 12.74 19.51 -8.17
C GLN A 268 12.80 18.58 -9.39
N MET A 269 13.20 19.08 -10.57
CA MET A 269 13.40 18.23 -11.76
C MET A 269 14.55 17.23 -11.56
N LEU A 270 15.65 17.67 -10.94
CA LEU A 270 16.81 16.81 -10.67
C LEU A 270 16.47 15.68 -9.70
N TYR A 271 15.57 15.90 -8.74
CA TYR A 271 15.03 14.82 -7.88
C TYR A 271 14.43 13.68 -8.71
N TYR A 272 13.49 13.99 -9.62
CA TYR A 272 12.85 12.94 -10.42
C TYR A 272 13.83 12.22 -11.34
N VAL A 273 14.80 12.94 -11.89
CA VAL A 273 15.88 12.37 -12.71
C VAL A 273 16.77 11.45 -11.87
N ALA A 274 17.07 11.82 -10.62
CA ALA A 274 17.86 11.01 -9.69
C ALA A 274 17.13 9.73 -9.28
N CYS A 275 15.80 9.76 -9.12
CA CYS A 275 14.98 8.58 -8.80
C CYS A 275 14.93 7.53 -9.95
N CYS A 276 15.30 7.90 -11.17
CA CYS A 276 15.24 6.98 -12.31
C CYS A 276 16.38 5.95 -12.27
N LYS A 277 16.05 4.67 -12.05
CA LYS A 277 17.02 3.56 -12.14
C LYS A 277 17.52 3.33 -13.56
N SER A 278 16.61 3.37 -14.53
CA SER A 278 16.93 3.30 -15.95
C SER A 278 17.47 4.64 -16.43
N ARG A 279 18.49 4.62 -17.31
CA ARG A 279 19.19 5.83 -17.77
C ARG A 279 19.10 6.02 -19.29
N PRO A 280 17.93 6.38 -19.84
CA PRO A 280 17.81 6.80 -21.23
C PRO A 280 18.66 8.05 -21.53
N VAL A 281 18.80 8.41 -22.81
CA VAL A 281 19.84 9.35 -23.28
C VAL A 281 19.78 10.72 -22.61
N HIS A 282 18.59 11.31 -22.45
CA HIS A 282 18.47 12.63 -21.84
C HIS A 282 18.59 12.60 -20.32
N ILE A 283 18.01 11.61 -19.63
CA ILE A 283 18.20 11.37 -18.20
C ILE A 283 19.69 11.18 -17.89
N ALA A 284 20.38 10.33 -18.65
CA ALA A 284 21.82 10.12 -18.49
C ALA A 284 22.61 11.42 -18.70
N GLY A 285 22.23 12.22 -19.71
CA GLY A 285 22.82 13.53 -19.98
C GLY A 285 22.65 14.52 -18.82
N VAL A 286 21.44 14.61 -18.25
CA VAL A 286 21.14 15.46 -17.09
C VAL A 286 21.94 14.99 -15.88
N ARG A 287 21.95 13.68 -15.57
CA ARG A 287 22.72 13.14 -14.45
C ARG A 287 24.21 13.45 -14.55
N ASN A 288 24.81 13.26 -15.72
CA ASN A 288 26.23 13.54 -15.94
C ASN A 288 26.56 15.04 -15.80
N THR A 289 25.66 15.91 -16.27
CA THR A 289 25.89 17.37 -16.25
C THR A 289 25.79 17.96 -14.84
N PHE A 290 24.88 17.43 -14.01
CA PHE A 290 24.66 17.92 -12.64
C PHE A 290 25.32 17.06 -11.56
N GLY A 291 26.10 16.03 -11.94
CA GLY A 291 26.82 15.18 -11.00
C GLY A 291 25.93 14.27 -10.15
N ILE A 292 24.83 13.77 -10.71
CA ILE A 292 23.88 12.89 -10.01
C ILE A 292 24.30 11.43 -10.15
N ASP A 293 24.70 10.84 -9.03
CA ASP A 293 25.00 9.42 -8.87
C ASP A 293 23.85 8.66 -8.18
N ASP A 294 24.05 7.39 -7.84
CA ASP A 294 23.01 6.55 -7.21
C ASP A 294 22.85 6.85 -5.70
N ASP A 295 23.87 7.43 -5.07
CA ASP A 295 23.85 7.80 -3.64
C ASP A 295 23.23 9.19 -3.40
N THR A 296 23.01 9.96 -4.47
CA THR A 296 22.57 11.36 -4.41
C THR A 296 21.26 11.54 -3.64
N ILE A 297 20.26 10.68 -3.86
CA ILE A 297 18.98 10.74 -3.14
C ILE A 297 19.22 10.50 -1.65
N ASP A 298 19.92 9.42 -1.31
CA ASP A 298 20.19 9.05 0.09
C ASP A 298 21.04 10.10 0.81
N ALA A 299 22.06 10.65 0.14
CA ALA A 299 22.88 11.74 0.67
C ALA A 299 22.06 13.00 0.96
N SER A 300 21.10 13.32 0.08
CA SER A 300 20.21 14.49 0.23
C SER A 300 19.13 14.30 1.31
N SER A 301 18.70 13.05 1.55
CA SER A 301 17.60 12.71 2.47
C SER A 301 18.05 12.43 3.91
N ARG A 302 19.35 12.22 4.17
CA ARG A 302 19.92 12.02 5.53
C ARG A 302 19.39 13.08 6.51
N GLY A 303 18.84 12.68 7.65
CA GLY A 303 18.22 13.58 8.65
C GLY A 303 19.13 14.70 9.20
N LEU A 304 18.51 15.81 9.65
CA LEU A 304 19.17 16.99 10.25
C LEU A 304 19.52 16.81 11.72
N ILE A 305 18.62 16.16 12.46
CA ILE A 305 18.97 15.59 13.74
C ILE A 305 19.80 14.37 13.36
N HIS A 306 21.09 14.41 13.66
CA HIS A 306 21.94 13.25 13.45
C HIS A 306 21.21 12.06 14.07
N ILE A 307 20.92 11.06 13.26
CA ILE A 307 20.68 9.71 13.75
C ILE A 307 21.79 9.43 14.77
N ASP A 308 23.04 9.86 14.53
CA ASP A 308 24.14 9.80 15.50
C ASP A 308 23.91 10.55 16.82
N ALA A 309 23.20 11.68 16.87
CA ALA A 309 22.94 12.41 18.13
C ALA A 309 21.81 11.75 18.93
N LEU A 310 20.77 11.27 18.25
CA LEU A 310 19.72 10.46 18.87
C LEU A 310 20.26 9.09 19.29
N VAL A 311 21.04 8.43 18.42
CA VAL A 311 21.78 7.20 18.71
C VAL A 311 22.76 7.43 19.84
N THR A 312 23.47 8.56 19.93
CA THR A 312 24.36 8.88 21.07
C THR A 312 23.56 9.10 22.35
N ALA A 313 22.42 9.78 22.28
CA ALA A 313 21.55 9.97 23.44
C ALA A 313 20.95 8.64 23.92
N LEU A 314 20.46 7.80 23.01
CA LEU A 314 19.86 6.49 23.30
C LEU A 314 20.91 5.46 23.71
N SER A 315 22.08 5.42 23.06
CA SER A 315 23.22 4.59 23.47
C SER A 315 23.77 5.03 24.82
N GLY A 316 23.83 6.35 25.07
CA GLY A 316 24.22 6.89 26.37
C GLY A 316 23.19 6.60 27.47
N ALA A 317 21.90 6.60 27.16
CA ALA A 317 20.84 6.15 28.07
C ALA A 317 20.96 4.65 28.35
N LEU A 318 21.21 3.84 27.32
CA LEU A 318 21.43 2.39 27.42
C LEU A 318 22.67 2.06 28.28
N GLU A 319 23.77 2.80 28.13
CA GLU A 319 24.96 2.65 28.97
C GLU A 319 24.65 2.91 30.45
N GLN A 320 23.85 3.94 30.76
CA GLN A 320 23.41 4.18 32.13
C GLN A 320 22.50 3.05 32.64
N LEU A 321 21.56 2.57 31.83
CA LEU A 321 20.69 1.45 32.21
C LEU A 321 21.47 0.16 32.46
N ASN A 322 22.53 -0.11 31.69
CA ASN A 322 23.42 -1.24 31.95
C ASN A 322 24.11 -1.12 33.31
N ARG A 323 24.56 0.08 33.72
CA ARG A 323 25.10 0.31 35.07
C ARG A 323 24.06 0.07 36.18
N VAL A 324 22.80 0.41 35.93
CA VAL A 324 21.69 0.14 36.87
C VAL A 324 21.45 -1.37 36.96
N VAL A 325 21.43 -2.09 35.84
CA VAL A 325 21.28 -3.56 35.82
C VAL A 325 22.45 -4.24 36.55
N ASP A 326 23.69 -3.80 36.31
CA ASP A 326 24.87 -4.32 37.02
C ASP A 326 24.76 -4.09 38.53
N TYR A 327 24.29 -2.91 38.94
CA TYR A 327 24.05 -2.59 40.35
C TYR A 327 22.99 -3.51 40.97
N VAL A 328 21.85 -3.68 40.30
CA VAL A 328 20.74 -4.55 40.74
C VAL A 328 21.16 -6.02 40.80
N ASN A 329 22.03 -6.47 39.91
CA ASN A 329 22.56 -7.84 39.93
C ASN A 329 23.62 -8.05 41.03
N ALA A 330 24.38 -7.00 41.36
CA ALA A 330 25.42 -7.05 42.38
C ALA A 330 24.90 -6.89 43.81
N HIS A 331 23.72 -6.28 43.99
CA HIS A 331 23.12 -5.99 45.29
C HIS A 331 21.78 -6.69 45.46
N ASP A 332 21.56 -7.33 46.60
CA ASP A 332 20.24 -7.81 46.98
C ASP A 332 19.34 -6.63 47.35
N LEU A 333 18.47 -6.23 46.42
CA LEU A 333 17.51 -5.15 46.61
C LEU A 333 16.60 -5.36 47.84
N THR A 334 16.35 -6.61 48.24
CA THR A 334 15.51 -6.88 49.43
C THR A 334 16.24 -6.61 50.75
N ALA A 335 17.57 -6.63 50.73
CA ALA A 335 18.41 -6.32 51.89
C ALA A 335 18.66 -4.80 52.05
N LEU A 336 18.48 -4.01 50.98
CA LEU A 336 18.72 -2.56 50.98
C LEU A 336 17.67 -1.78 51.79
N ASP A 337 16.43 -2.26 51.87
CA ASP A 337 15.36 -1.67 52.71
C ASP A 337 15.68 -1.77 54.23
N GLN A 338 16.63 -2.63 54.61
CA GLN A 338 17.07 -2.87 55.98
C GLN A 338 18.45 -2.26 56.30
N ALA A 339 19.15 -1.71 55.30
CA ALA A 339 20.49 -1.14 55.47
C ALA A 339 20.41 0.27 56.08
N SER A 340 21.19 0.53 57.14
CA SER A 340 21.19 1.82 57.84
C SER A 340 22.14 2.87 57.22
N ASP A 341 22.97 2.46 56.26
CA ASP A 341 23.84 3.34 55.47
C ASP A 341 23.33 3.37 54.03
N ALA A 342 23.05 4.58 53.52
CA ALA A 342 22.66 4.78 52.14
C ALA A 342 23.82 4.35 51.23
N PRO A 343 23.63 3.36 50.33
CA PRO A 343 24.67 3.02 49.36
C PRO A 343 24.98 4.25 48.51
N GLU A 344 26.24 4.43 48.10
CA GLU A 344 26.61 5.51 47.19
C GLU A 344 25.67 5.51 45.97
N CYS A 345 24.96 6.64 45.76
CA CYS A 345 23.77 6.88 44.90
C CYS A 345 23.86 6.53 43.40
N THR A 346 24.80 5.68 43.00
CA THR A 346 25.14 5.30 41.63
C THR A 346 23.95 4.88 40.77
N ALA A 347 22.99 4.12 41.29
CA ALA A 347 21.82 3.66 40.53
C ALA A 347 20.77 4.77 40.30
N LEU A 348 20.48 5.60 41.31
CA LEU A 348 19.54 6.72 41.16
C LEU A 348 20.11 7.79 40.22
N ASP A 349 21.40 8.09 40.35
CA ASP A 349 22.11 9.03 39.48
C ASP A 349 22.13 8.54 38.02
N ALA A 350 22.33 7.24 37.81
CA ALA A 350 22.28 6.63 36.48
C ALA A 350 20.86 6.64 35.87
N ILE A 351 19.82 6.39 36.67
CA ILE A 351 18.42 6.48 36.23
C ILE A 351 18.05 7.92 35.86
N ASP A 352 18.44 8.91 36.65
CA ASP A 352 18.20 10.33 36.36
C ASP A 352 18.96 10.77 35.08
N ALA A 353 20.22 10.36 34.96
CA ALA A 353 21.03 10.57 33.77
C ALA A 353 20.44 9.91 32.50
N ALA A 354 19.82 8.73 32.62
CA ALA A 354 19.11 8.06 31.53
C ALA A 354 17.83 8.82 31.13
N GLN A 355 17.04 9.28 32.12
CA GLN A 355 15.83 10.06 31.88
C GLN A 355 16.10 11.34 31.08
N TYR A 356 17.09 12.14 31.46
CA TYR A 356 17.42 13.37 30.72
C TYR A 356 17.78 13.09 29.26
N ARG A 357 18.51 12.00 29.00
CA ARG A 357 18.90 11.59 27.64
C ARG A 357 17.71 11.09 26.83
N LEU A 358 16.77 10.35 27.46
CA LEU A 358 15.54 9.90 26.82
C LEU A 358 14.59 11.05 26.48
N VAL A 359 14.44 12.02 27.38
CA VAL A 359 13.69 13.25 27.11
C VAL A 359 14.33 14.03 25.96
N ALA A 360 15.66 14.15 25.94
CA ALA A 360 16.39 14.79 24.85
C ALA A 360 16.22 14.06 23.51
N ALA A 361 16.06 12.73 23.53
CA ALA A 361 15.80 11.90 22.37
C ALA A 361 14.29 11.79 21.99
N GLY A 362 13.40 12.53 22.68
CA GLY A 362 11.96 12.50 22.42
C GLY A 362 11.24 11.23 22.91
N GLN A 363 11.89 10.40 23.72
CA GLN A 363 11.35 9.15 24.29
C GLN A 363 10.66 9.40 25.64
N VAL A 364 9.60 10.20 25.63
CA VAL A 364 8.92 10.67 26.85
C VAL A 364 8.28 9.54 27.65
N THR A 365 7.70 8.54 26.98
CA THR A 365 7.10 7.36 27.63
C THR A 365 8.12 6.53 28.41
N HIS A 366 9.31 6.33 27.83
CA HIS A 366 10.42 5.64 28.49
C HIS A 366 10.96 6.46 29.67
N ALA A 367 11.04 7.78 29.54
CA ALA A 367 11.43 8.65 30.64
C ALA A 367 10.43 8.61 31.80
N ASP A 368 9.12 8.59 31.52
CA ASP A 368 8.08 8.47 32.54
C ASP A 368 8.11 7.11 33.25
N ALA A 369 8.37 6.02 32.52
CA ALA A 369 8.55 4.69 33.11
C ALA A 369 9.76 4.67 34.05
N LEU A 370 10.91 5.21 33.64
CA LEU A 370 12.09 5.30 34.49
C LEU A 370 11.90 6.23 35.69
N LYS A 371 11.06 7.26 35.56
CA LYS A 371 10.69 8.13 36.68
C LYS A 371 9.89 7.37 37.75
N GLN A 372 9.01 6.45 37.35
CA GLN A 372 8.31 5.58 38.30
C GLN A 372 9.29 4.66 39.02
N VAL A 373 10.22 4.04 38.29
CA VAL A 373 11.31 3.22 38.85
C VAL A 373 12.15 4.02 39.85
N TYR A 374 12.52 5.26 39.51
CA TYR A 374 13.28 6.16 40.40
C TYR A 374 12.57 6.34 41.76
N VAL A 375 11.28 6.67 41.73
CA VAL A 375 10.49 6.90 42.96
C VAL A 375 10.40 5.63 43.81
N GLN A 376 10.22 4.47 43.18
CA GLN A 376 10.14 3.19 43.88
C GLN A 376 11.49 2.79 44.52
N LEU A 377 12.60 3.01 43.81
CA LEU A 377 13.94 2.73 44.30
C LEU A 377 14.34 3.69 45.44
N GLU A 378 13.96 4.97 45.36
CA GLU A 378 14.18 5.95 46.43
C GLU A 378 13.42 5.57 47.72
N ALA A 379 12.16 5.15 47.59
CA ALA A 379 11.37 4.68 48.74
C ALA A 379 12.01 3.44 49.39
N LEU A 380 12.59 2.55 48.58
CA LEU A 380 13.32 1.38 49.07
C LEU A 380 14.60 1.75 49.83
N TYR A 381 15.34 2.78 49.40
CA TYR A 381 16.50 3.28 50.15
C TYR A 381 16.15 4.00 51.45
N ARG A 382 14.93 4.56 51.56
CA ARG A 382 14.44 5.19 52.80
C ARG A 382 13.92 4.18 53.82
N GLY A 383 13.81 2.90 53.46
CA GLY A 383 13.25 1.87 54.33
C GLY A 383 11.72 1.90 54.42
N ASP A 384 11.03 2.46 53.41
CA ASP A 384 9.57 2.68 53.45
C ASP A 384 8.77 1.36 53.42
N TYR A 385 9.41 0.21 53.15
CA TYR A 385 8.77 -1.10 53.05
C TYR A 385 9.07 -2.03 54.22
N GLN A 386 9.73 -1.52 55.26
CA GLN A 386 10.10 -2.29 56.46
C GLN A 386 8.88 -2.97 57.09
N GLY A 387 8.96 -4.29 57.22
CA GLY A 387 7.92 -5.13 57.83
C GLY A 387 6.84 -5.66 56.88
N ASN A 388 6.90 -5.38 55.56
CA ASN A 388 5.96 -5.92 54.57
C ASN A 388 6.67 -6.65 53.41
N THR A 389 7.13 -7.88 53.68
CA THR A 389 7.92 -8.71 52.74
C THR A 389 7.23 -8.94 51.39
N HIS A 390 5.90 -9.09 51.36
CA HIS A 390 5.16 -9.32 50.11
C HIS A 390 5.09 -8.06 49.24
N LYS A 391 4.97 -6.88 49.86
CA LYS A 391 4.99 -5.60 49.15
C LYS A 391 6.39 -5.27 48.66
N LEU A 392 7.42 -5.56 49.47
CA LEU A 392 8.83 -5.41 49.09
C LEU A 392 9.16 -6.24 47.84
N GLN A 393 8.78 -7.52 47.81
CA GLN A 393 9.00 -8.38 46.64
C GLN A 393 8.26 -7.89 45.38
N SER A 394 7.03 -7.38 45.52
CA SER A 394 6.27 -6.80 44.40
C SER A 394 6.98 -5.58 43.81
N VAL A 395 7.43 -4.66 44.67
CA VAL A 395 8.12 -3.43 44.25
C VAL A 395 9.45 -3.74 43.59
N VAL A 396 10.22 -4.70 44.12
CA VAL A 396 11.46 -5.16 43.49
C VAL A 396 11.22 -5.71 42.08
N ASN A 397 10.15 -6.51 41.89
CA ASN A 397 9.79 -7.03 40.57
C ASN A 397 9.35 -5.92 39.60
N GLU A 398 8.60 -4.91 40.08
CA GLU A 398 8.19 -3.76 39.27
C GLU A 398 9.40 -2.90 38.83
N ILE A 399 10.35 -2.66 39.74
CA ILE A 399 11.62 -1.96 39.44
C ILE A 399 12.39 -2.69 38.35
N ILE A 400 12.62 -4.00 38.51
CA ILE A 400 13.37 -4.82 37.53
C ILE A 400 12.67 -4.79 36.18
N ARG A 401 11.35 -4.99 36.16
CA ARG A 401 10.55 -4.99 34.93
C ARG A 401 10.62 -3.64 34.21
N GLY A 402 10.43 -2.53 34.93
CA GLY A 402 10.46 -1.19 34.35
C GLY A 402 11.82 -0.85 33.72
N ILE A 403 12.93 -1.32 34.30
CA ILE A 403 14.28 -1.13 33.74
C ILE A 403 14.47 -1.98 32.49
N VAL A 404 14.10 -3.26 32.54
CA VAL A 404 14.30 -4.22 31.44
C VAL A 404 13.44 -3.87 30.22
N ASP A 405 12.18 -3.48 30.43
CA ASP A 405 11.26 -3.12 29.34
C ASP A 405 11.80 -1.90 28.56
N VAL A 406 12.26 -0.86 29.27
CA VAL A 406 12.87 0.33 28.64
C VAL A 406 14.18 -0.03 27.94
N LYS A 407 15.02 -0.86 28.56
CA LYS A 407 16.32 -1.27 27.99
C LYS A 407 16.16 -2.00 26.66
N LEU A 408 15.27 -3.00 26.60
CA LEU A 408 15.07 -3.83 25.41
C LEU A 408 14.48 -3.05 24.23
N ASP A 409 13.54 -2.12 24.50
CA ASP A 409 13.00 -1.23 23.46
C ASP A 409 14.08 -0.30 22.89
N LEU A 410 14.99 0.20 23.74
CA LEU A 410 16.12 1.02 23.29
C LEU A 410 17.14 0.23 22.46
N GLU A 411 17.47 -1.00 22.86
CA GLU A 411 18.33 -1.91 22.09
C GLU A 411 17.71 -2.19 20.71
N HIS A 412 16.41 -2.50 20.67
CA HIS A 412 15.68 -2.72 19.43
C HIS A 412 15.67 -1.48 18.51
N LYS A 413 15.44 -0.27 19.07
CA LYS A 413 15.51 0.99 18.32
C LYS A 413 16.89 1.29 17.74
N LEU A 414 17.95 0.95 18.47
CA LEU A 414 19.33 1.16 18.03
C LEU A 414 19.74 0.18 16.92
N GLU A 415 19.23 -1.05 16.95
CA GLU A 415 19.52 -2.08 15.95
C GLU A 415 18.64 -2.00 14.70
N HIS A 416 17.35 -1.67 14.84
CA HIS A 416 16.35 -1.75 13.76
C HIS A 416 15.80 -0.40 13.30
N GLY A 417 16.25 0.71 13.90
CA GLY A 417 15.92 2.07 13.51
C GLY A 417 15.07 2.80 14.55
N LEU A 418 15.35 4.09 14.75
CA LEU A 418 14.84 4.91 15.87
C LEU A 418 13.31 5.09 15.92
N CYS A 419 12.60 4.70 14.87
CA CYS A 419 11.15 4.80 14.74
C CYS A 419 10.42 3.49 15.03
N SER A 420 11.11 2.37 15.26
CA SER A 420 10.48 1.13 15.75
C SER A 420 10.14 1.27 17.24
N SER A 421 9.08 0.62 17.72
CA SER A 421 8.76 0.52 19.16
C SER A 421 8.37 -0.92 19.48
N PHE A 422 8.84 -1.43 20.62
CA PHE A 422 8.96 -2.86 20.85
C PHE A 422 8.50 -3.31 22.25
N SER A 423 7.77 -4.41 22.28
CA SER A 423 7.48 -5.24 23.46
C SER A 423 8.17 -6.59 23.23
N SER A 424 9.36 -6.78 23.80
CA SER A 424 10.25 -7.92 23.48
C SER A 424 9.65 -9.28 23.78
N ARG A 425 8.82 -9.39 24.81
CA ARG A 425 8.23 -10.66 25.23
C ARG A 425 7.07 -11.12 24.35
N GLU A 426 6.39 -10.18 23.70
CA GLU A 426 5.23 -10.49 22.85
C GLU A 426 5.67 -10.87 21.43
N PHE A 427 6.77 -10.33 20.90
CA PHE A 427 7.20 -10.61 19.53
C PHE A 427 7.84 -12.00 19.35
N GLU A 428 8.82 -12.37 20.18
CA GLU A 428 9.47 -13.70 20.05
C GLU A 428 8.46 -14.85 20.21
N LEU A 429 7.49 -14.65 21.11
CA LEU A 429 6.41 -15.60 21.33
C LEU A 429 5.46 -15.65 20.13
N ARG A 430 5.05 -14.48 19.59
CA ARG A 430 4.15 -14.40 18.44
C ARG A 430 4.78 -14.91 17.16
N GLU A 431 6.03 -14.62 16.87
CA GLU A 431 6.71 -15.09 15.66
C GLU A 431 6.83 -16.62 15.67
N SER A 432 7.28 -17.20 16.79
CA SER A 432 7.40 -18.65 16.97
C SER A 432 6.04 -19.35 16.86
N VAL A 433 5.01 -18.82 17.54
CA VAL A 433 3.65 -19.37 17.49
C VAL A 433 3.04 -19.24 16.11
N THR A 434 3.22 -18.10 15.44
CA THR A 434 2.65 -17.86 14.11
C THR A 434 3.28 -18.77 13.06
N ASN A 435 4.60 -18.96 13.09
CA ASN A 435 5.29 -19.89 12.19
C ASN A 435 4.87 -21.35 12.38
N ALA A 436 4.70 -21.79 13.64
CA ALA A 436 4.15 -23.11 13.93
C ALA A 436 2.69 -23.26 13.44
N THR A 437 1.90 -22.21 13.60
CA THR A 437 0.49 -22.14 13.19
C THR A 437 0.33 -22.32 11.68
N PHE A 438 1.15 -21.67 10.85
CA PHE A 438 1.08 -21.85 9.37
C PHE A 438 1.25 -23.29 8.92
N THR A 439 2.20 -24.02 9.53
CA THR A 439 2.45 -25.41 9.17
C THR A 439 1.22 -26.28 9.48
N GLN A 440 0.55 -26.02 10.60
CA GLN A 440 -0.65 -26.74 11.00
C GLN A 440 -1.87 -26.34 10.15
N MET A 441 -2.02 -25.04 9.83
CA MET A 441 -3.10 -24.53 8.99
C MET A 441 -3.05 -25.15 7.58
N ALA A 442 -1.87 -25.19 6.95
CA ALA A 442 -1.68 -25.81 5.65
C ALA A 442 -2.06 -27.31 5.64
N LEU A 443 -1.83 -28.03 6.74
CA LEU A 443 -2.25 -29.43 6.88
C LEU A 443 -3.78 -29.55 6.96
N VAL A 444 -4.45 -28.66 7.69
CA VAL A 444 -5.92 -28.63 7.78
C VAL A 444 -6.55 -28.40 6.40
N GLU A 445 -6.04 -27.42 5.64
CA GLU A 445 -6.52 -27.14 4.28
C GLU A 445 -6.35 -28.33 3.34
N ASN A 446 -5.19 -28.98 3.40
CA ASN A 446 -4.91 -30.17 2.58
C ASN A 446 -5.89 -31.30 2.86
N TYR A 447 -6.16 -31.60 4.14
CA TYR A 447 -7.14 -32.62 4.51
C TYR A 447 -8.55 -32.28 4.04
N LEU A 448 -8.99 -31.03 4.22
CA LEU A 448 -10.33 -30.59 3.81
C LEU A 448 -10.50 -30.57 2.29
N HIS A 449 -9.52 -30.06 1.55
CA HIS A 449 -9.53 -30.10 0.09
C HIS A 449 -9.55 -31.54 -0.45
N GLN A 450 -8.80 -32.46 0.16
CA GLN A 450 -8.82 -33.87 -0.25
C GLN A 450 -10.22 -34.49 -0.08
N ILE A 451 -10.89 -34.21 1.04
CA ILE A 451 -12.27 -34.66 1.31
C ILE A 451 -13.24 -34.08 0.28
N LEU A 452 -13.19 -32.76 0.04
CA LEU A 452 -14.12 -32.08 -0.88
C LEU A 452 -13.94 -32.55 -2.33
N ARG A 453 -12.70 -32.64 -2.82
CA ARG A 453 -12.41 -33.14 -4.17
C ARG A 453 -12.90 -34.58 -4.36
N ARG A 454 -12.73 -35.44 -3.35
CA ARG A 454 -13.23 -36.82 -3.38
C ARG A 454 -14.76 -36.87 -3.36
N LYS A 455 -15.41 -36.10 -2.50
CA LYS A 455 -16.89 -36.06 -2.43
C LYS A 455 -17.52 -35.49 -3.70
N ALA A 456 -16.92 -34.46 -4.31
CA ALA A 456 -17.38 -33.89 -5.58
C ALA A 456 -17.30 -34.91 -6.71
N LEU A 457 -16.17 -35.63 -6.84
CA LEU A 457 -16.00 -36.69 -7.83
C LEU A 457 -16.97 -37.86 -7.58
N LYS A 458 -17.11 -38.30 -6.33
CA LYS A 458 -18.06 -39.34 -5.94
C LYS A 458 -19.50 -38.97 -6.28
N SER A 459 -19.90 -37.72 -6.01
CA SER A 459 -21.22 -37.19 -6.34
C SER A 459 -21.45 -37.11 -7.86
N ALA A 460 -20.44 -36.69 -8.63
CA ALA A 460 -20.52 -36.68 -10.09
C ALA A 460 -20.64 -38.09 -10.70
N LEU A 461 -20.18 -39.13 -9.98
CA LEU A 461 -20.22 -40.53 -10.42
C LEU A 461 -21.39 -41.35 -9.86
N GLU A 462 -22.26 -40.77 -9.02
CA GLU A 462 -23.44 -41.44 -8.45
C GLU A 462 -24.36 -42.01 -9.54
N LYS A 463 -24.45 -41.32 -10.69
CA LYS A 463 -25.18 -41.76 -11.88
C LYS A 463 -24.29 -41.60 -13.10
N LYS A 464 -24.48 -42.46 -14.10
CA LYS A 464 -23.77 -42.35 -15.38
C LYS A 464 -24.14 -41.00 -16.06
N PRO A 465 -23.18 -40.20 -16.54
CA PRO A 465 -23.45 -38.87 -17.08
C PRO A 465 -24.01 -39.01 -18.51
N LEU A 466 -25.33 -38.98 -18.64
CA LEU A 466 -26.03 -39.21 -19.92
C LEU A 466 -26.29 -37.92 -20.72
N GLY A 467 -26.01 -36.75 -20.15
CA GLY A 467 -26.23 -35.44 -20.77
C GLY A 467 -25.05 -34.47 -20.60
N PRO A 468 -24.99 -33.41 -21.42
CA PRO A 468 -23.86 -32.48 -21.48
C PRO A 468 -23.56 -31.82 -20.12
N GLU A 469 -24.59 -31.50 -19.34
CA GLU A 469 -24.44 -30.95 -17.99
C GLU A 469 -23.80 -31.94 -17.00
N SER A 470 -24.22 -33.21 -17.03
CA SER A 470 -23.65 -34.25 -16.18
C SER A 470 -22.23 -34.62 -16.58
N VAL A 471 -21.91 -34.54 -17.88
CA VAL A 471 -20.55 -34.72 -18.40
C VAL A 471 -19.66 -33.58 -17.94
N LEU A 472 -20.11 -32.33 -18.08
CA LEU A 472 -19.39 -31.15 -17.60
C LEU A 472 -19.13 -31.20 -16.09
N ARG A 473 -20.12 -31.60 -15.29
CA ARG A 473 -19.95 -31.76 -13.83
C ARG A 473 -18.87 -32.80 -13.50
N LEU A 474 -18.80 -33.88 -14.28
CA LEU A 474 -17.78 -34.91 -14.12
C LEU A 474 -16.39 -34.42 -14.56
N THR A 475 -16.26 -33.75 -15.71
CA THR A 475 -14.98 -33.23 -16.19
C THR A 475 -14.42 -32.16 -15.25
N LEU A 476 -15.26 -31.25 -14.75
CA LEU A 476 -14.89 -30.26 -13.73
C LEU A 476 -14.40 -30.92 -12.42
N ALA A 477 -15.05 -31.99 -11.96
CA ALA A 477 -14.62 -32.71 -10.77
C ALA A 477 -13.27 -33.43 -10.98
N LEU A 478 -13.02 -33.96 -12.18
CA LEU A 478 -11.77 -34.61 -12.56
C LEU A 478 -10.61 -33.62 -12.72
N HIS A 479 -10.85 -32.45 -13.28
CA HIS A 479 -9.85 -31.37 -13.39
C HIS A 479 -9.29 -30.93 -12.04
N ARG A 480 -10.09 -31.00 -10.96
CA ARG A 480 -9.64 -30.70 -9.58
C ARG A 480 -8.62 -31.72 -9.04
N HIS A 481 -8.50 -32.90 -9.66
CA HIS A 481 -7.49 -33.92 -9.34
C HIS A 481 -6.36 -33.98 -10.38
N LEU A 482 -6.67 -33.71 -11.65
CA LEU A 482 -5.74 -33.87 -12.78
C LEU A 482 -5.07 -32.54 -13.14
N ASN A 483 -4.14 -32.06 -12.30
CA ASN A 483 -3.33 -30.86 -12.60
C ASN A 483 -2.53 -30.99 -13.91
N LYS A 484 -2.25 -29.87 -14.61
CA LYS A 484 -1.52 -29.83 -15.91
C LYS A 484 -0.06 -30.35 -15.83
N SER A 485 0.54 -30.44 -14.63
CA SER A 485 1.95 -30.78 -14.41
C SER A 485 2.21 -32.25 -14.05
N ASP A 486 1.19 -33.04 -13.70
CA ASP A 486 1.37 -34.38 -13.13
C ASP A 486 1.37 -35.48 -14.20
N ARG A 487 2.36 -36.39 -14.13
CA ARG A 487 2.45 -37.59 -14.99
C ARG A 487 1.56 -38.71 -14.42
N GLY A 488 0.56 -39.17 -15.19
CA GLY A 488 -0.32 -40.28 -14.79
C GLY A 488 -1.75 -40.16 -15.36
N HIS A 489 -2.44 -41.29 -15.49
CA HIS A 489 -3.83 -41.40 -16.00
C HIS A 489 -4.07 -40.73 -17.36
N GLU A 490 -3.14 -40.92 -18.33
CA GLU A 490 -3.18 -40.25 -19.63
C GLU A 490 -4.46 -40.57 -20.44
N GLU A 491 -4.97 -41.80 -20.32
CA GLU A 491 -6.23 -42.21 -20.96
C GLU A 491 -7.43 -41.44 -20.38
N LEU A 492 -7.49 -41.26 -19.05
CA LEU A 492 -8.53 -40.47 -18.40
C LEU A 492 -8.41 -38.98 -18.77
N ARG A 493 -7.19 -38.44 -18.83
CA ARG A 493 -6.94 -37.05 -19.27
C ARG A 493 -7.37 -36.83 -20.71
N ARG A 494 -7.16 -37.81 -21.60
CA ARG A 494 -7.62 -37.76 -22.98
C ARG A 494 -9.15 -37.77 -23.05
N ALA A 495 -9.81 -38.69 -22.34
CA ALA A 495 -11.26 -38.76 -22.27
C ALA A 495 -11.89 -37.46 -21.73
N VAL A 496 -11.25 -36.81 -20.76
CA VAL A 496 -11.68 -35.49 -20.25
C VAL A 496 -11.54 -34.40 -21.32
N ARG A 497 -10.41 -34.35 -22.05
CA ARG A 497 -10.20 -33.39 -23.15
C ARG A 497 -11.23 -33.57 -24.29
N ASP A 498 -11.46 -34.81 -24.68
CA ASP A 498 -12.41 -35.13 -25.75
C ASP A 498 -13.86 -34.73 -25.34
N ALA A 499 -14.20 -34.92 -24.06
CA ALA A 499 -15.46 -34.47 -23.49
C ALA A 499 -15.62 -32.95 -23.44
N ASP A 500 -14.57 -32.21 -23.05
CA ASP A 500 -14.59 -30.74 -23.02
C ASP A 500 -14.67 -30.13 -24.44
N ASN A 501 -14.13 -30.83 -25.45
CA ASN A 501 -14.21 -30.45 -26.87
C ASN A 501 -15.57 -30.76 -27.51
N GLY A 502 -16.54 -31.29 -26.75
CA GLY A 502 -17.88 -31.59 -27.24
C GLY A 502 -18.04 -32.97 -27.89
N GLU A 503 -17.01 -33.83 -27.83
CA GLU A 503 -17.05 -35.21 -28.34
C GLU A 503 -16.85 -36.26 -27.22
N PRO A 504 -17.70 -36.29 -26.18
CA PRO A 504 -17.50 -37.20 -25.05
C PRO A 504 -17.78 -38.67 -25.41
N ASP A 505 -16.78 -39.54 -25.26
CA ASP A 505 -17.02 -40.97 -25.04
C ASP A 505 -17.45 -41.18 -23.59
N ILE A 506 -18.76 -41.13 -23.36
CA ILE A 506 -19.39 -41.21 -22.04
C ILE A 506 -19.06 -42.52 -21.33
N ASP A 507 -18.96 -43.63 -22.06
CA ASP A 507 -18.75 -44.96 -21.49
C ASP A 507 -17.30 -45.10 -21.01
N LEU A 508 -16.37 -44.63 -21.83
CA LEU A 508 -14.95 -44.59 -21.50
C LEU A 508 -14.69 -43.62 -20.34
N LEU A 509 -15.18 -42.38 -20.42
CA LEU A 509 -15.00 -41.37 -19.37
C LEU A 509 -15.55 -41.84 -18.03
N TYR A 510 -16.75 -42.43 -18.01
CA TYR A 510 -17.39 -42.90 -16.78
C TYR A 510 -16.63 -44.08 -16.15
N SER A 511 -16.16 -45.04 -16.96
CA SER A 511 -15.40 -46.19 -16.45
C SER A 511 -14.05 -45.77 -15.85
N LEU A 512 -13.26 -44.99 -16.60
CA LEU A 512 -11.95 -44.52 -16.16
C LEU A 512 -12.04 -43.61 -14.92
N ALA A 513 -13.06 -42.77 -14.84
CA ALA A 513 -13.27 -41.90 -13.68
C ALA A 513 -13.65 -42.68 -12.42
N ARG A 514 -14.39 -43.80 -12.57
CA ARG A 514 -14.74 -44.70 -11.46
C ARG A 514 -13.54 -45.47 -10.96
N ASP A 515 -12.74 -46.03 -11.86
CA ASP A 515 -11.49 -46.71 -11.51
C ASP A 515 -10.51 -45.75 -10.82
N PHE A 516 -10.46 -44.49 -11.27
CA PHE A 516 -9.66 -43.45 -10.63
C PHE A 516 -10.17 -43.11 -9.22
N LEU A 517 -11.49 -43.01 -9.02
CA LEU A 517 -12.07 -42.80 -7.69
C LEU A 517 -11.73 -43.94 -6.72
N ASP A 518 -11.78 -45.19 -7.19
CA ASP A 518 -11.45 -46.37 -6.40
C ASP A 518 -9.95 -46.43 -6.01
N GLN A 519 -9.07 -45.80 -6.80
CA GLN A 519 -7.64 -45.70 -6.52
C GLN A 519 -7.26 -44.60 -5.51
N LEU A 520 -8.16 -43.66 -5.18
CA LEU A 520 -7.89 -42.51 -4.30
C LEU A 520 -7.91 -42.84 -2.78
N GLU A 521 -7.57 -44.07 -2.37
CA GLU A 521 -7.64 -44.56 -0.99
C GLU A 521 -6.35 -44.36 -0.15
N ASP A 522 -5.89 -43.11 0.04
CA ASP A 522 -4.76 -42.84 0.98
C ASP A 522 -5.21 -42.57 2.43
N MET A 523 -6.37 -41.92 2.64
CA MET A 523 -6.89 -41.64 4.00
C MET A 523 -8.44 -41.58 4.07
N PRO A 524 -9.09 -42.26 5.04
CA PRO A 524 -10.54 -42.15 5.24
C PRO A 524 -10.96 -40.74 5.69
N ASP A 525 -12.11 -40.23 5.19
CA ASP A 525 -12.66 -38.89 5.53
C ASP A 525 -12.70 -38.67 7.06
N ARG A 526 -13.17 -39.69 7.81
CA ARG A 526 -13.30 -39.62 9.26
C ARG A 526 -11.95 -39.41 9.97
N LYS A 527 -10.87 -40.00 9.43
CA LYS A 527 -9.51 -39.85 9.97
C LYS A 527 -8.94 -38.48 9.62
N ALA A 528 -9.11 -38.02 8.39
CA ALA A 528 -8.70 -36.68 7.96
C ALA A 528 -9.39 -35.58 8.80
N ILE A 529 -10.70 -35.68 9.00
CA ILE A 529 -11.44 -34.73 9.86
C ILE A 529 -10.95 -34.78 11.31
N SER A 530 -10.70 -35.98 11.87
CA SER A 530 -10.19 -36.09 13.24
C SER A 530 -8.82 -35.42 13.43
N LEU A 531 -7.94 -35.52 12.42
CA LEU A 531 -6.64 -34.84 12.43
C LEU A 531 -6.80 -33.33 12.27
N SER A 532 -7.70 -32.87 11.39
CA SER A 532 -8.02 -31.44 11.26
C SER A 532 -8.54 -30.84 12.58
N LEU A 533 -9.44 -31.54 13.29
CA LEU A 533 -9.95 -31.06 14.58
C LEU A 533 -8.86 -30.99 15.66
N GLN A 534 -7.94 -31.96 15.68
CA GLN A 534 -6.79 -31.93 16.58
C GLN A 534 -5.89 -30.71 16.28
N LEU A 535 -5.56 -30.49 15.01
CA LEU A 535 -4.73 -29.35 14.59
C LEU A 535 -5.39 -28.01 14.93
N LEU A 536 -6.69 -27.85 14.68
CA LEU A 536 -7.41 -26.63 15.05
C LEU A 536 -7.40 -26.38 16.57
N THR A 537 -7.47 -27.44 17.38
CA THR A 537 -7.35 -27.33 18.84
C THR A 537 -5.94 -26.87 19.26
N GLU A 538 -4.90 -27.43 18.63
CA GLU A 538 -3.51 -27.05 18.87
C GLU A 538 -3.24 -25.60 18.47
N ILE A 539 -3.73 -25.17 17.31
CA ILE A 539 -3.61 -23.79 16.80
C ILE A 539 -4.29 -22.80 17.76
N ALA A 540 -5.55 -23.04 18.11
CA ALA A 540 -6.29 -22.15 19.01
C ALA A 540 -5.59 -22.00 20.37
N GLY A 541 -5.09 -23.12 20.93
CA GLY A 541 -4.33 -23.10 22.18
C GLY A 541 -3.01 -22.35 22.08
N ALA A 542 -2.27 -22.50 20.97
CA ALA A 542 -1.01 -21.81 20.74
C ALA A 542 -1.21 -20.29 20.59
N LEU A 543 -2.23 -19.86 19.84
CA LEU A 543 -2.58 -18.44 19.66
C LEU A 543 -3.00 -17.79 20.98
N SER A 544 -3.88 -18.43 21.76
CA SER A 544 -4.27 -17.92 23.09
C SER A 544 -3.06 -17.83 24.03
N PHE A 545 -2.15 -18.82 24.01
CA PHE A 545 -0.89 -18.76 24.77
C PHE A 545 0.01 -17.58 24.38
N ALA A 546 -0.01 -17.14 23.11
CA ALA A 546 0.70 -15.96 22.61
C ALA A 546 -0.01 -14.62 22.89
N GLY A 547 -1.12 -14.63 23.62
CA GLY A 547 -1.94 -13.44 23.88
C GLY A 547 -2.76 -12.98 22.66
N MET A 548 -2.95 -13.87 21.67
CA MET A 548 -3.72 -13.64 20.45
C MET A 548 -5.13 -14.22 20.60
N GLU A 549 -5.86 -13.69 21.58
CA GLU A 549 -7.16 -14.25 22.01
C GLU A 549 -8.24 -14.15 20.93
N ARG A 550 -8.21 -13.09 20.12
CA ARG A 550 -9.19 -12.89 19.03
C ARG A 550 -8.96 -13.92 17.93
N GLU A 551 -7.71 -14.09 17.52
CA GLU A 551 -7.29 -15.07 16.53
C GLU A 551 -7.60 -16.50 16.98
N GLY A 552 -7.33 -16.82 18.25
CA GLY A 552 -7.67 -18.11 18.85
C GLY A 552 -9.18 -18.40 18.84
N ALA A 553 -10.02 -17.40 19.17
CA ALA A 553 -11.47 -17.55 19.23
C ALA A 553 -12.09 -17.91 17.86
N ILE A 554 -11.58 -17.30 16.78
CA ILE A 554 -12.04 -17.56 15.42
C ILE A 554 -11.69 -19.00 15.01
N ILE A 555 -10.48 -19.48 15.34
CA ILE A 555 -10.08 -20.88 15.10
C ILE A 555 -10.96 -21.85 15.91
N GLU A 556 -11.33 -21.49 17.14
CA GLU A 556 -12.23 -22.29 17.97
C GLU A 556 -13.65 -22.39 17.36
N GLN A 557 -14.18 -21.32 16.77
CA GLN A 557 -15.45 -21.33 16.03
C GLN A 557 -15.36 -22.24 14.80
N CYS A 558 -14.28 -22.13 14.03
CA CYS A 558 -13.99 -23.02 12.90
C CYS A 558 -13.96 -24.50 13.34
N HIS A 559 -13.35 -24.80 14.48
CA HIS A 559 -13.33 -26.14 15.07
C HIS A 559 -14.73 -26.63 15.49
N LYS A 560 -15.52 -25.79 16.17
CA LYS A 560 -16.89 -26.12 16.61
C LYS A 560 -17.76 -26.54 15.43
N TRP A 561 -17.70 -25.75 14.35
CA TRP A 561 -18.45 -26.06 13.15
C TRP A 561 -17.98 -27.36 12.50
N LEU A 562 -16.67 -27.54 12.28
CA LEU A 562 -16.15 -28.75 11.64
C LEU A 562 -16.52 -30.00 12.44
N SER A 563 -16.55 -29.91 13.77
CA SER A 563 -16.97 -30.99 14.67
C SER A 563 -18.47 -31.32 14.51
N ALA A 564 -19.33 -30.30 14.45
CA ALA A 564 -20.76 -30.47 14.22
C ALA A 564 -21.05 -31.04 12.82
N ALA A 565 -20.45 -30.46 11.78
CA ALA A 565 -20.59 -30.91 10.39
C ALA A 565 -20.09 -32.35 10.19
N SER A 566 -19.01 -32.73 10.89
CA SER A 566 -18.50 -34.11 10.90
C SER A 566 -19.50 -35.11 11.48
N LYS A 567 -20.11 -34.79 12.63
CA LYS A 567 -21.12 -35.65 13.27
C LYS A 567 -22.37 -35.80 12.41
N ALA A 568 -22.76 -34.74 11.72
CA ALA A 568 -23.90 -34.74 10.79
C ALA A 568 -23.58 -35.41 9.44
N GLY A 569 -22.31 -35.70 9.13
CA GLY A 569 -21.90 -36.19 7.80
C GLY A 569 -22.00 -35.12 6.69
N SER A 570 -22.14 -33.85 7.08
CA SER A 570 -22.46 -32.71 6.22
C SER A 570 -21.26 -31.92 5.73
N VAL A 571 -20.02 -32.37 5.97
CA VAL A 571 -18.83 -31.69 5.40
C VAL A 571 -18.86 -31.76 3.87
N ARG A 572 -19.32 -30.69 3.21
CA ARG A 572 -19.49 -30.54 1.76
C ARG A 572 -19.13 -29.11 1.37
N GLU A 573 -19.03 -28.85 0.07
CA GLU A 573 -18.74 -27.52 -0.47
C GLU A 573 -20.07 -26.73 -0.50
N ASP A 574 -20.44 -26.17 0.65
CA ASP A 574 -21.65 -25.37 0.89
C ASP A 574 -21.29 -24.01 1.50
N ASP A 575 -22.29 -23.16 1.72
CA ASP A 575 -22.06 -21.80 2.24
C ASP A 575 -21.42 -21.81 3.63
N ALA A 576 -21.70 -22.84 4.44
CA ALA A 576 -21.05 -23.03 5.74
C ALA A 576 -19.55 -23.34 5.59
N PHE A 577 -19.17 -24.21 4.64
CA PHE A 577 -17.75 -24.43 4.33
C PHE A 577 -17.07 -23.19 3.75
N ARG A 578 -17.79 -22.37 2.96
CA ARG A 578 -17.25 -21.08 2.48
C ARG A 578 -16.99 -20.12 3.65
N CYS A 579 -17.86 -20.07 4.65
CA CYS A 579 -17.64 -19.28 5.87
C CYS A 579 -16.38 -19.74 6.59
N PHE A 580 -16.18 -21.05 6.72
CA PHE A 580 -14.96 -21.62 7.28
C PHE A 580 -13.73 -21.21 6.48
N ALA A 581 -13.74 -21.40 5.16
CA ALA A 581 -12.59 -21.12 4.30
C ALA A 581 -12.22 -19.63 4.29
N ASP A 582 -13.22 -18.75 4.24
CA ASP A 582 -13.01 -17.31 4.27
C ASP A 582 -12.42 -16.85 5.61
N ALA A 583 -12.94 -17.36 6.73
CA ALA A 583 -12.39 -17.06 8.06
C ALA A 583 -10.94 -17.55 8.20
N PHE A 584 -10.66 -18.75 7.70
CA PHE A 584 -9.34 -19.39 7.77
C PHE A 584 -8.29 -18.63 6.95
N ALA A 585 -8.61 -18.29 5.69
CA ALA A 585 -7.71 -17.54 4.81
C ALA A 585 -7.42 -16.12 5.32
N GLN A 586 -8.41 -15.48 5.93
CA GLN A 586 -8.26 -14.09 6.42
C GLN A 586 -7.44 -14.03 7.70
N ILE A 587 -7.54 -15.05 8.56
CA ILE A 587 -6.58 -15.24 9.65
C ILE A 587 -5.18 -15.48 9.13
N GLU A 588 -5.01 -16.36 8.15
CA GLU A 588 -3.69 -16.65 7.60
C GLU A 588 -3.01 -15.36 7.07
N MET A 589 -3.75 -14.57 6.31
CA MET A 589 -3.27 -13.27 5.79
C MET A 589 -2.96 -12.27 6.92
N HIS A 590 -3.83 -12.18 7.94
CA HIS A 590 -3.61 -11.35 9.12
C HIS A 590 -2.32 -11.74 9.86
N LEU A 591 -2.18 -13.02 10.17
CA LEU A 591 -1.01 -13.57 10.85
C LEU A 591 0.27 -13.32 10.03
N GLN A 592 0.23 -13.53 8.71
CA GLN A 592 1.41 -13.41 7.87
C GLN A 592 1.89 -11.97 7.79
N ARG A 593 0.95 -11.03 7.65
CA ARG A 593 1.26 -9.60 7.66
C ARG A 593 1.73 -9.12 9.02
N SER A 594 1.13 -9.62 10.10
CA SER A 594 1.53 -9.26 11.47
C SER A 594 2.96 -9.69 11.84
N VAL A 595 3.48 -10.75 11.20
CA VAL A 595 4.88 -11.20 11.36
C VAL A 595 5.84 -10.39 10.48
N ILE A 596 5.42 -10.00 9.27
CA ILE A 596 6.24 -9.23 8.33
C ILE A 596 6.38 -7.76 8.77
N ASP A 597 5.27 -7.16 9.21
CA ASP A 597 5.21 -5.80 9.72
C ASP A 597 4.19 -5.74 10.86
N PRO A 598 4.65 -5.77 12.13
CA PRO A 598 3.78 -5.69 13.30
C PRO A 598 2.94 -4.39 13.40
N LEU A 599 3.20 -3.40 12.54
CA LEU A 599 2.49 -2.12 12.48
C LEU A 599 1.57 -1.98 11.25
N ASP A 600 1.46 -3.02 10.40
CA ASP A 600 0.48 -3.04 9.30
C ASP A 600 -0.94 -3.04 9.88
N ASP A 601 -1.84 -2.21 9.34
CA ASP A 601 -3.23 -2.15 9.80
C ASP A 601 -4.02 -3.33 9.22
N THR A 602 -3.93 -4.46 9.90
CA THR A 602 -4.66 -5.69 9.55
C THR A 602 -6.03 -5.80 10.22
N SER A 603 -6.49 -4.73 10.90
CA SER A 603 -7.75 -4.72 11.67
C SER A 603 -8.97 -5.14 10.83
N HIS A 604 -8.98 -4.77 9.55
CA HIS A 604 -10.03 -5.12 8.61
C HIS A 604 -10.05 -6.62 8.25
N MET A 605 -8.89 -7.27 8.16
CA MET A 605 -8.78 -8.71 7.88
C MET A 605 -9.28 -9.52 9.08
N LEU A 606 -8.85 -9.11 10.28
CA LEU A 606 -9.28 -9.76 11.52
C LEU A 606 -10.80 -9.60 11.75
N ALA A 607 -11.35 -8.40 11.52
CA ALA A 607 -12.79 -8.16 11.65
C ALA A 607 -13.61 -8.99 10.65
N PHE A 608 -13.12 -9.14 9.42
CA PHE A 608 -13.80 -9.98 8.42
C PHE A 608 -13.72 -11.47 8.79
N ALA A 609 -12.59 -11.94 9.31
CA ALA A 609 -12.46 -13.31 9.80
C ALA A 609 -13.42 -13.61 10.97
N GLU A 610 -13.55 -12.68 11.92
CA GLU A 610 -14.51 -12.77 13.02
C GLU A 610 -15.94 -12.85 12.52
N GLN A 611 -16.31 -12.03 11.54
CA GLN A 611 -17.64 -12.07 10.95
C GLN A 611 -17.94 -13.45 10.34
N ARG A 612 -17.03 -13.96 9.50
CA ARG A 612 -17.23 -15.24 8.81
C ARG A 612 -17.27 -16.43 9.78
N ALA A 613 -16.50 -16.39 10.86
CA ALA A 613 -16.56 -17.43 11.87
C ALA A 613 -17.78 -17.32 12.79
N ALA A 614 -18.31 -16.12 13.03
CA ALA A 614 -19.57 -15.96 13.75
C ALA A 614 -20.77 -16.55 12.96
N GLU A 615 -20.78 -16.38 11.64
CA GLU A 615 -21.81 -16.98 10.77
C GLU A 615 -21.80 -18.52 10.84
N LEU A 616 -20.68 -19.16 11.22
CA LEU A 616 -20.62 -20.61 11.43
C LEU A 616 -21.48 -21.07 12.60
N ASP A 617 -21.67 -20.25 13.64
CA ASP A 617 -22.48 -20.62 14.80
C ASP A 617 -23.97 -20.76 14.41
N ASP A 618 -24.45 -19.95 13.46
CA ASP A 618 -25.80 -20.06 12.91
C ASP A 618 -25.98 -21.39 12.15
N TRP A 619 -25.00 -21.77 11.33
CA TRP A 619 -25.00 -23.06 10.62
C TRP A 619 -24.96 -24.27 11.57
N ILE A 620 -24.28 -24.15 12.72
CA ILE A 620 -24.29 -25.20 13.75
C ILE A 620 -25.70 -25.41 14.32
N ALA A 621 -26.45 -24.32 14.52
CA ALA A 621 -27.83 -24.40 15.02
C ALA A 621 -28.73 -25.18 14.04
N GLU A 622 -28.54 -25.00 12.73
CA GLU A 622 -29.28 -25.73 11.70
C GLU A 622 -28.91 -27.22 11.63
N LEU A 623 -27.63 -27.57 11.86
CA LEU A 623 -27.15 -28.96 11.89
C LEU A 623 -27.72 -29.78 13.06
N SER A 624 -28.11 -29.12 14.17
CA SER A 624 -28.57 -29.78 15.40
C SER A 624 -30.02 -30.26 15.35
N ALA A 625 -30.84 -29.76 14.42
CA ALA A 625 -32.29 -30.05 14.35
C ALA A 625 -32.65 -31.41 13.70
N GLY A 626 -31.67 -32.21 13.26
CA GLY A 626 -31.88 -33.32 12.31
C GLY A 626 -31.73 -34.76 12.84
N ALA A 627 -31.69 -34.99 14.15
CA ALA A 627 -31.55 -36.34 14.72
C ALA A 627 -32.90 -36.97 15.11
N ASP A 628 -33.89 -36.96 14.21
CA ASP A 628 -34.99 -37.93 14.16
C ASP A 628 -35.94 -37.54 13.02
N VAL A 629 -35.97 -38.34 11.94
CA VAL A 629 -37.18 -38.92 11.32
C VAL A 629 -36.73 -39.78 10.14
N VAL A 630 -36.89 -41.09 10.29
CA VAL A 630 -36.99 -42.06 9.19
C VAL A 630 -38.48 -42.16 8.79
N ALA A 631 -38.83 -41.87 7.53
CA ALA A 631 -39.80 -42.61 6.68
C ALA A 631 -40.47 -41.76 5.55
N ALA A 632 -40.06 -42.04 4.31
CA ALA A 632 -40.81 -42.26 3.05
C ALA A 632 -42.04 -41.40 2.56
N ALA A 633 -41.80 -40.73 1.41
CA ALA A 633 -42.58 -40.67 0.13
C ALA A 633 -43.95 -39.94 0.03
N PRO A 634 -44.41 -39.43 -1.15
CA PRO A 634 -44.00 -39.79 -2.52
C PRO A 634 -43.69 -38.64 -3.51
N ALA A 635 -43.10 -39.04 -4.63
CA ALA A 635 -42.81 -38.23 -5.81
C ALA A 635 -44.07 -37.70 -6.51
N THR A 636 -44.00 -36.44 -6.95
CA THR A 636 -44.70 -35.97 -8.15
C THR A 636 -43.69 -35.34 -9.09
N SER A 637 -43.64 -35.90 -10.30
CA SER A 637 -42.72 -35.59 -11.38
C SER A 637 -43.09 -34.31 -12.10
N GLY A 638 -42.08 -33.60 -12.61
CA GLY A 638 -42.19 -32.93 -13.90
C GLY A 638 -41.80 -31.45 -13.94
N ALA A 639 -40.52 -31.14 -13.73
CA ALA A 639 -39.87 -30.03 -14.43
C ALA A 639 -38.41 -30.44 -14.72
N ARG A 640 -37.99 -30.15 -15.94
CA ARG A 640 -36.79 -30.66 -16.63
C ARG A 640 -35.50 -30.28 -15.90
N HIS A 641 -34.54 -31.20 -15.86
CA HIS A 641 -33.13 -30.84 -15.70
C HIS A 641 -32.68 -30.14 -16.99
N GLU A 642 -32.49 -28.82 -16.90
CA GLU A 642 -31.69 -28.04 -17.85
C GLU A 642 -30.53 -27.43 -17.07
N ALA A 643 -29.31 -27.73 -17.52
CA ALA A 643 -28.02 -27.07 -17.24
C ALA A 643 -28.05 -26.08 -16.07
N HIS A 644 -27.81 -26.54 -14.83
CA HIS A 644 -27.86 -25.73 -13.64
C HIS A 644 -27.07 -24.44 -13.83
N PRO A 645 -27.77 -23.30 -13.92
CA PRO A 645 -27.14 -22.02 -13.98
C PRO A 645 -26.32 -21.77 -12.72
N VAL A 646 -25.24 -20.99 -12.81
CA VAL A 646 -24.89 -20.16 -11.65
C VAL A 646 -26.15 -19.36 -11.32
N GLN A 647 -26.68 -19.56 -10.11
CA GLN A 647 -27.85 -18.88 -9.60
C GLN A 647 -27.41 -18.00 -8.45
N ASP A 648 -28.06 -16.85 -8.32
CA ASP A 648 -27.86 -16.00 -7.14
C ASP A 648 -28.39 -16.73 -5.90
N ALA A 649 -27.66 -16.59 -4.80
CA ALA A 649 -28.14 -16.99 -3.49
C ALA A 649 -29.17 -15.97 -2.97
N ASP A 650 -29.91 -16.33 -1.93
CA ASP A 650 -30.90 -15.43 -1.34
C ASP A 650 -30.19 -14.25 -0.66
N ILE A 651 -30.17 -13.08 -1.33
CA ILE A 651 -29.45 -11.90 -0.86
C ILE A 651 -30.26 -11.20 0.23
N PRO A 652 -29.79 -11.17 1.49
CA PRO A 652 -30.51 -10.49 2.57
C PRO A 652 -30.65 -9.00 2.27
N VAL A 653 -31.81 -8.42 2.59
CA VAL A 653 -32.17 -7.04 2.24
C VAL A 653 -31.13 -6.02 2.72
N GLN A 654 -30.53 -6.26 3.89
CA GLN A 654 -29.48 -5.42 4.48
C GLN A 654 -28.15 -5.43 3.70
N PHE A 655 -27.78 -6.54 3.06
CA PHE A 655 -26.56 -6.64 2.24
C PHE A 655 -26.80 -6.24 0.80
N ARG A 656 -28.06 -6.34 0.35
CA ARG A 656 -28.49 -5.92 -0.98
C ARG A 656 -28.29 -4.42 -1.20
N GLU A 657 -28.69 -3.58 -0.23
CA GLU A 657 -28.52 -2.13 -0.34
C GLU A 657 -27.03 -1.72 -0.38
N VAL A 658 -26.21 -2.31 0.50
CA VAL A 658 -24.76 -2.09 0.55
C VAL A 658 -24.06 -2.58 -0.73
N PHE A 659 -24.41 -3.78 -1.21
CA PHE A 659 -23.90 -4.31 -2.47
C PHE A 659 -24.25 -3.41 -3.65
N ILE A 660 -25.47 -2.91 -3.70
CA ILE A 660 -25.91 -2.03 -4.78
C ILE A 660 -25.15 -0.69 -4.71
N GLU A 661 -24.96 -0.10 -3.53
CA GLU A 661 -24.20 1.15 -3.36
C GLU A 661 -22.74 0.97 -3.79
N GLU A 662 -22.07 -0.09 -3.32
CA GLU A 662 -20.68 -0.39 -3.67
C GLU A 662 -20.52 -0.77 -5.15
N SER A 663 -21.49 -1.50 -5.69
CA SER A 663 -21.54 -1.85 -7.12
C SER A 663 -21.83 -0.63 -7.99
N GLU A 664 -22.68 0.31 -7.56
CA GLU A 664 -22.93 1.57 -8.28
C GLU A 664 -21.64 2.40 -8.37
N GLU A 665 -20.83 2.45 -7.31
CA GLU A 665 -19.51 3.12 -7.33
C GLU A 665 -18.53 2.44 -8.29
N ILE A 666 -18.41 1.11 -8.20
CA ILE A 666 -17.53 0.32 -9.08
C ILE A 666 -17.98 0.43 -10.54
N VAL A 667 -19.29 0.37 -10.81
CA VAL A 667 -19.85 0.44 -12.15
C VAL A 667 -19.70 1.85 -12.74
N ALA A 668 -19.91 2.91 -11.94
CA ALA A 668 -19.66 4.28 -12.40
C ALA A 668 -18.20 4.47 -12.81
N GLU A 669 -17.27 3.89 -12.06
CA GLU A 669 -15.86 3.92 -12.39
C GLU A 669 -15.51 3.03 -13.58
N LEU A 670 -16.12 1.84 -13.71
CA LEU A 670 -15.97 0.97 -14.89
C LEU A 670 -16.49 1.64 -16.17
N VAL A 671 -17.64 2.31 -16.14
CA VAL A 671 -18.18 3.07 -17.29
C VAL A 671 -17.21 4.18 -17.70
N ARG A 672 -16.66 4.90 -16.71
CA ARG A 672 -15.67 5.95 -16.94
C ARG A 672 -14.38 5.37 -17.57
N LEU A 673 -13.86 4.28 -17.02
CA LEU A 673 -12.62 3.66 -17.46
C LEU A 673 -12.77 2.96 -18.82
N ALA A 674 -13.89 2.29 -19.08
CA ALA A 674 -14.18 1.63 -20.35
C ALA A 674 -14.28 2.63 -21.50
N SER A 675 -14.97 3.76 -21.29
CA SER A 675 -15.00 4.86 -22.28
C SER A 675 -13.61 5.46 -22.54
N ILE A 676 -12.75 5.51 -21.52
CA ILE A 676 -11.36 5.95 -21.68
C ILE A 676 -10.56 4.91 -22.49
N TRP A 677 -10.74 3.62 -22.20
CA TRP A 677 -10.05 2.55 -22.88
C TRP A 677 -10.48 2.40 -24.34
N GLU A 678 -11.76 2.58 -24.66
CA GLU A 678 -12.27 2.62 -26.04
C GLU A 678 -11.64 3.76 -26.86
N SER A 679 -11.33 4.89 -26.22
CA SER A 679 -10.64 6.00 -26.87
C SER A 679 -9.12 5.82 -27.00
N GLU A 680 -8.51 4.98 -26.15
CA GLU A 680 -7.06 4.75 -26.06
C GLU A 680 -6.76 3.27 -25.68
N PRO A 681 -6.93 2.30 -26.60
CA PRO A 681 -6.91 0.87 -26.27
C PRO A 681 -5.53 0.29 -25.89
N GLU A 682 -4.43 0.98 -26.22
CA GLU A 682 -3.07 0.62 -25.80
C GLU A 682 -2.74 1.07 -24.36
N ALA A 683 -3.69 1.70 -23.64
CA ALA A 683 -3.50 2.16 -22.27
C ALA A 683 -3.56 1.00 -21.25
N ASN A 684 -2.49 0.20 -21.18
CA ASN A 684 -2.36 -0.94 -20.25
C ASN A 684 -2.63 -0.57 -18.77
N GLN A 685 -2.44 0.69 -18.37
CA GLN A 685 -2.77 1.15 -17.01
C GLN A 685 -4.29 1.23 -16.78
N VAL A 686 -5.04 1.77 -17.74
CA VAL A 686 -6.51 1.82 -17.70
C VAL A 686 -7.08 0.41 -17.71
N LEU A 687 -6.48 -0.48 -18.51
CA LEU A 687 -6.89 -1.88 -18.56
C LEU A 687 -6.61 -2.63 -17.25
N ARG A 688 -5.47 -2.37 -16.59
CA ARG A 688 -5.17 -2.89 -15.23
C ARG A 688 -6.16 -2.38 -14.19
N ASP A 689 -6.59 -1.13 -14.31
CA ASP A 689 -7.59 -0.53 -13.42
C ASP A 689 -8.97 -1.16 -13.67
N ILE A 690 -9.40 -1.30 -14.94
CA ILE A 690 -10.65 -2.01 -15.32
C ILE A 690 -10.64 -3.45 -14.78
N ARG A 691 -9.54 -4.19 -14.99
CA ARG A 691 -9.33 -5.55 -14.48
C ARG A 691 -9.39 -5.62 -12.95
N ARG A 692 -8.80 -4.64 -12.24
CA ARG A 692 -8.90 -4.53 -10.77
C ARG A 692 -10.34 -4.28 -10.33
N HIS A 693 -11.07 -3.41 -11.03
CA HIS A 693 -12.49 -3.18 -10.74
C HIS A 693 -13.34 -4.43 -10.99
N PHE A 694 -13.10 -5.19 -12.06
CA PHE A 694 -13.76 -6.49 -12.26
C PHE A 694 -13.37 -7.53 -11.20
N HIS A 695 -12.13 -7.51 -10.72
CA HIS A 695 -11.70 -8.38 -9.61
C HIS A 695 -12.44 -8.06 -8.31
N THR A 696 -12.54 -6.78 -7.94
CA THR A 696 -13.33 -6.32 -6.79
C THR A 696 -14.81 -6.58 -6.99
N PHE A 697 -15.35 -6.31 -8.18
CA PHE A 697 -16.75 -6.56 -8.53
C PHE A 697 -17.13 -8.05 -8.40
N LYS A 698 -16.24 -8.95 -8.85
CA LYS A 698 -16.36 -10.40 -8.63
C LYS A 698 -16.39 -10.75 -7.14
N GLY A 699 -15.47 -10.15 -6.36
CA GLY A 699 -15.39 -10.35 -4.91
C GLY A 699 -16.70 -9.93 -4.22
N ASN A 700 -17.20 -8.74 -4.54
CA ASN A 700 -18.41 -8.18 -3.96
C ASN A 700 -19.65 -9.01 -4.34
N GLY A 701 -19.77 -9.40 -5.62
CA GLY A 701 -20.87 -10.26 -6.07
C GLY A 701 -20.89 -11.62 -5.36
N ARG A 702 -19.73 -12.25 -5.19
CA ARG A 702 -19.63 -13.54 -4.46
C ARG A 702 -19.85 -13.41 -2.95
N ALA A 703 -19.51 -12.27 -2.36
CA ALA A 703 -19.66 -12.00 -0.94
C ALA A 703 -21.13 -11.85 -0.52
N VAL A 704 -21.98 -11.27 -1.38
CA VAL A 704 -23.40 -11.07 -1.06
C VAL A 704 -24.34 -12.10 -1.70
N GLY A 705 -23.81 -13.04 -2.48
CA GLY A 705 -24.61 -14.07 -3.15
C GLY A 705 -25.15 -13.68 -4.53
N ALA A 706 -24.74 -12.54 -5.10
CA ALA A 706 -24.98 -12.17 -6.51
C ALA A 706 -24.02 -12.95 -7.44
N ASN A 707 -24.11 -14.27 -7.42
CA ASN A 707 -23.19 -15.19 -8.10
C ASN A 707 -23.20 -15.01 -9.62
N ILE A 708 -24.33 -14.66 -10.23
CA ILE A 708 -24.46 -14.43 -11.68
C ILE A 708 -23.61 -13.23 -12.10
N LEU A 709 -23.70 -12.12 -11.36
CA LEU A 709 -22.85 -10.96 -11.58
C LEU A 709 -21.38 -11.22 -11.23
N GLY A 710 -21.14 -12.00 -10.17
CA GLY A 710 -19.79 -12.43 -9.80
C GLY A 710 -19.10 -13.26 -10.88
N GLU A 711 -19.85 -14.12 -11.57
CA GLU A 711 -19.35 -14.92 -12.69
C GLU A 711 -19.06 -14.06 -13.92
N LEU A 712 -19.94 -13.11 -14.27
CA LEU A 712 -19.67 -12.14 -15.34
C LEU A 712 -18.41 -11.31 -15.06
N GLY A 713 -18.25 -10.84 -13.81
CA GLY A 713 -17.07 -10.09 -13.38
C GLY A 713 -15.79 -10.93 -13.45
N TRP A 714 -15.87 -12.22 -13.13
CA TRP A 714 -14.75 -13.15 -13.29
C TRP A 714 -14.40 -13.39 -14.76
N ALA A 715 -15.39 -13.63 -15.62
CA ALA A 715 -15.19 -13.89 -17.04
C ALA A 715 -14.53 -12.68 -17.75
N ALA A 716 -14.99 -11.47 -17.44
CA ALA A 716 -14.38 -10.25 -17.92
C ALA A 716 -12.94 -10.07 -17.37
N GLN A 717 -12.71 -10.38 -16.10
CA GLN A 717 -11.36 -10.33 -15.51
C GLN A 717 -10.39 -11.29 -16.22
N ASP A 718 -10.78 -12.55 -16.45
CA ASP A 718 -9.93 -13.58 -17.09
C ASP A 718 -9.56 -13.19 -18.54
N MET A 719 -10.52 -12.68 -19.30
CA MET A 719 -10.28 -12.18 -20.65
C MET A 719 -9.27 -11.02 -20.64
N LEU A 720 -9.42 -10.08 -19.70
CA LEU A 720 -8.53 -8.92 -19.58
C LEU A 720 -7.14 -9.27 -19.05
N ASP A 721 -7.02 -10.29 -18.19
CA ASP A 721 -5.73 -10.83 -17.75
C ASP A 721 -4.92 -11.30 -18.98
N ARG A 722 -5.56 -12.00 -19.93
CA ARG A 722 -4.90 -12.44 -21.18
C ARG A 722 -4.51 -11.29 -22.11
N VAL A 723 -5.28 -10.20 -22.14
CA VAL A 723 -4.89 -8.99 -22.89
C VAL A 723 -3.67 -8.32 -22.26
N LEU A 724 -3.62 -8.27 -20.92
CA LEU A 724 -2.50 -7.69 -20.18
C LEU A 724 -1.22 -8.52 -20.27
N ASP A 725 -1.35 -9.84 -20.37
CA ASP A 725 -0.25 -10.80 -20.52
C ASP A 725 0.23 -10.93 -21.98
N GLY A 726 -0.47 -10.30 -22.92
CA GLY A 726 -0.14 -10.32 -24.35
C GLY A 726 -0.58 -11.60 -25.08
N GLU A 727 -1.37 -12.45 -24.42
CA GLU A 727 -1.95 -13.67 -24.98
C GLU A 727 -3.20 -13.40 -25.83
N LEU A 728 -3.81 -12.22 -25.71
CA LEU A 728 -4.96 -11.77 -26.49
C LEU A 728 -4.76 -10.32 -26.95
N ALA A 729 -4.86 -10.04 -28.25
CA ALA A 729 -4.77 -8.67 -28.75
C ALA A 729 -6.03 -7.85 -28.37
N PRO A 730 -5.92 -6.55 -28.01
CA PRO A 730 -7.06 -5.70 -27.70
C PRO A 730 -7.80 -5.26 -28.97
N THR A 731 -8.33 -6.22 -29.73
CA THR A 731 -9.06 -5.98 -30.98
C THR A 731 -10.37 -5.23 -30.74
N ASP A 732 -10.95 -4.69 -31.81
CA ASP A 732 -12.27 -4.06 -31.78
C ASP A 732 -13.33 -5.01 -31.19
N GLU A 733 -13.19 -6.33 -31.39
CA GLU A 733 -14.09 -7.34 -30.81
C GLU A 733 -14.01 -7.41 -29.29
N VAL A 734 -12.79 -7.37 -28.73
CA VAL A 734 -12.56 -7.36 -27.27
C VAL A 734 -13.04 -6.03 -26.67
N GLN A 735 -12.77 -4.91 -27.34
CA GLN A 735 -13.22 -3.58 -26.90
C GLN A 735 -14.73 -3.45 -26.89
N ASN A 736 -15.40 -3.90 -27.96
CA ASN A 736 -16.85 -3.94 -28.04
C ASN A 736 -17.45 -4.81 -26.95
N LEU A 737 -16.88 -5.99 -26.67
CA LEU A 737 -17.39 -6.87 -25.62
C LEU A 737 -17.24 -6.25 -24.22
N VAL A 738 -16.10 -5.61 -23.90
CA VAL A 738 -15.94 -4.89 -22.63
C VAL A 738 -16.93 -3.74 -22.51
N HIS A 739 -17.16 -2.99 -23.58
CA HIS A 739 -18.17 -1.93 -23.61
C HIS A 739 -19.58 -2.49 -23.38
N GLU A 740 -19.95 -3.58 -24.07
CA GLU A 740 -21.23 -4.26 -23.89
C GLU A 740 -21.44 -4.75 -22.45
N VAL A 741 -20.42 -5.39 -21.85
CA VAL A 741 -20.46 -5.84 -20.45
C VAL A 741 -20.66 -4.65 -19.52
N VAL A 742 -19.84 -3.61 -19.65
CA VAL A 742 -19.89 -2.43 -18.77
C VAL A 742 -21.19 -1.64 -18.94
N ALA A 743 -21.75 -1.58 -20.15
CA ALA A 743 -23.04 -0.93 -20.41
C ALA A 743 -24.22 -1.71 -19.80
N ALA A 744 -24.10 -3.04 -19.67
CA ALA A 744 -25.11 -3.88 -19.03
C ALA A 744 -25.08 -3.77 -17.49
N LEU A 745 -23.91 -3.56 -16.87
CA LEU A 745 -23.75 -3.58 -15.41
C LEU A 745 -24.69 -2.65 -14.63
N PRO A 746 -24.95 -1.37 -15.01
CA PRO A 746 -25.88 -0.51 -14.28
C PRO A 746 -27.30 -1.10 -14.21
N GLY A 747 -27.77 -1.65 -15.33
CA GLY A 747 -29.09 -2.29 -15.42
C GLY A 747 -29.15 -3.57 -14.59
N LEU A 748 -28.08 -4.37 -14.65
CA LEU A 748 -27.98 -5.62 -13.90
C LEU A 748 -27.90 -5.37 -12.38
N VAL A 749 -27.10 -4.40 -11.93
CA VAL A 749 -27.04 -4.00 -10.51
C VAL A 749 -28.39 -3.45 -10.04
N MET A 750 -29.08 -2.65 -10.85
CA MET A 750 -30.42 -2.15 -10.53
C MET A 750 -31.50 -3.24 -10.51
N SER A 751 -31.30 -4.34 -11.23
CA SER A 751 -32.24 -5.47 -11.22
C SER A 751 -32.31 -6.16 -9.85
N TYR A 752 -31.27 -6.03 -9.00
CA TYR A 752 -31.32 -6.47 -7.61
C TYR A 752 -32.17 -5.56 -6.71
N ARG A 753 -32.44 -4.31 -7.13
CA ARG A 753 -33.30 -3.36 -6.39
C ARG A 753 -34.79 -3.57 -6.68
N ARG A 754 -35.15 -4.04 -7.88
CA ARG A 754 -36.54 -4.18 -8.36
C ARG A 754 -36.96 -5.64 -8.43
N ALA A 755 -38.25 -5.92 -8.27
CA ALA A 755 -38.80 -7.27 -8.43
C ALA A 755 -38.93 -7.71 -9.91
N ASP A 756 -38.39 -6.93 -10.85
CA ASP A 756 -38.57 -7.12 -12.29
C ASP A 756 -37.71 -8.27 -12.88
N GLY A 757 -36.87 -8.91 -12.06
CA GLY A 757 -36.05 -10.05 -12.43
C GLY A 757 -34.81 -9.65 -13.24
N LEU A 758 -33.70 -10.37 -13.00
CA LEU A 758 -32.46 -10.21 -13.74
C LEU A 758 -32.62 -10.82 -15.15
N ASP A 759 -32.10 -10.17 -16.19
CA ASP A 759 -32.03 -10.78 -17.53
C ASP A 759 -30.88 -11.80 -17.57
N ILE A 760 -31.18 -12.98 -17.01
CA ILE A 760 -30.24 -14.08 -16.81
C ILE A 760 -29.69 -14.57 -18.15
N GLU A 761 -30.52 -14.58 -19.18
CA GLU A 761 -30.14 -15.04 -20.52
C GLU A 761 -29.13 -14.09 -21.16
N HIS A 762 -29.40 -12.78 -21.14
CA HIS A 762 -28.45 -11.80 -21.68
C HIS A 762 -27.12 -11.77 -20.89
N THR A 763 -27.20 -11.86 -19.57
CA THR A 763 -26.00 -11.88 -18.69
C THR A 763 -25.11 -13.09 -19.00
N ARG A 764 -25.72 -14.25 -19.23
CA ARG A 764 -25.01 -15.48 -19.61
C ARG A 764 -24.38 -15.41 -20.99
N GLN A 765 -25.07 -14.81 -21.96
CA GLN A 765 -24.52 -14.61 -23.30
C GLN A 765 -23.24 -13.76 -23.26
N LEU A 766 -23.22 -12.71 -22.44
CA LEU A 766 -22.02 -11.88 -22.22
C LEU A 766 -20.89 -12.69 -21.54
N THR A 767 -21.21 -13.42 -20.47
CA THR A 767 -20.26 -14.28 -19.75
C THR A 767 -19.59 -15.31 -20.68
N ASN A 768 -20.38 -16.03 -21.49
CA ASN A 768 -19.87 -17.05 -22.41
C ASN A 768 -18.99 -16.46 -23.52
N ARG A 769 -19.32 -15.26 -24.02
CA ARG A 769 -18.50 -14.56 -25.02
C ARG A 769 -17.13 -14.17 -24.47
N CYS A 770 -17.05 -13.77 -23.20
CA CYS A 770 -15.77 -13.49 -22.54
C CYS A 770 -14.88 -14.74 -22.47
N PHE A 771 -15.43 -15.90 -22.10
CA PHE A 771 -14.66 -17.16 -22.05
C PHE A 771 -14.24 -17.67 -23.43
N ALA A 772 -15.09 -17.51 -24.45
CA ALA A 772 -14.78 -17.93 -25.81
C ALA A 772 -13.60 -17.14 -26.39
N LEU A 773 -13.59 -15.81 -26.23
CA LEU A 773 -12.48 -14.96 -26.69
C LEU A 773 -11.18 -15.20 -25.92
N ALA A 774 -11.27 -15.42 -24.61
CA ALA A 774 -10.13 -15.80 -23.79
C ALA A 774 -9.45 -17.08 -24.32
N SER A 775 -10.24 -18.05 -24.76
CA SER A 775 -9.76 -19.36 -25.24
C SER A 775 -9.18 -19.33 -26.66
N ALA A 776 -9.66 -18.45 -27.55
CA ALA A 776 -9.23 -18.38 -28.95
C ALA A 776 -7.87 -17.69 -29.17
N GLY A 777 -7.49 -16.71 -28.32
CA GLY A 777 -6.23 -15.95 -28.47
C GLY A 777 -4.95 -16.80 -28.40
N ALA A 778 -5.00 -17.94 -27.71
CA ALA A 778 -3.88 -18.87 -27.57
C ALA A 778 -3.51 -19.62 -28.87
N GLU A 779 -4.43 -19.73 -29.83
CA GLU A 779 -4.19 -20.44 -31.11
C GLU A 779 -3.60 -19.53 -32.21
N ASP A 780 -3.92 -18.23 -32.21
CA ASP A 780 -3.47 -17.28 -33.25
C ASP A 780 -2.03 -16.78 -33.05
N LEU A 781 -1.59 -16.58 -31.80
CA LEU A 781 -0.21 -16.14 -31.50
C LEU A 781 0.84 -17.19 -31.95
N ALA A 782 0.48 -18.48 -31.91
CA ALA A 782 1.32 -19.58 -32.40
C ALA A 782 1.46 -19.62 -33.94
N ARG A 783 0.57 -18.95 -34.68
CA ARG A 783 0.60 -18.86 -36.16
C ARG A 783 1.31 -17.61 -36.68
N GLU A 784 1.36 -16.51 -35.93
CA GLU A 784 1.90 -15.22 -36.42
C GLU A 784 3.41 -15.02 -36.21
N LEU A 785 4.02 -15.76 -35.29
CA LEU A 785 5.47 -15.71 -35.02
C LEU A 785 6.40 -15.96 -36.23
N PRO A 786 6.07 -16.76 -37.26
CA PRO A 786 6.92 -16.95 -38.43
C PRO A 786 6.77 -15.85 -39.52
N ALA A 787 5.73 -15.01 -39.47
CA ALA A 787 5.41 -14.07 -40.56
C ALA A 787 6.11 -12.71 -40.40
N ALA A 788 6.42 -12.30 -39.17
CA ALA A 788 7.11 -11.04 -38.88
C ALA A 788 8.60 -11.05 -39.27
N ASP A 789 9.28 -12.21 -39.19
CA ASP A 789 10.69 -12.35 -39.55
C ASP A 789 10.95 -12.21 -41.07
N ILE A 790 9.94 -12.42 -41.91
CA ILE A 790 10.06 -12.33 -43.37
C ILE A 790 9.91 -10.88 -43.87
N ALA A 791 9.19 -10.02 -43.13
CA ALA A 791 8.96 -8.62 -43.50
C ALA A 791 10.15 -7.69 -43.20
N LEU A 792 11.04 -8.08 -42.26
CA LEU A 792 12.22 -7.29 -41.87
C LEU A 792 13.46 -7.52 -42.76
N ALA A 793 13.40 -8.44 -43.75
CA ALA A 793 14.55 -8.85 -44.55
C ALA A 793 14.65 -8.21 -45.97
N ARG A 794 13.83 -7.21 -46.33
CA ARG A 794 13.92 -6.55 -47.66
C ARG A 794 14.26 -5.05 -47.56
N PRO A 795 15.37 -4.58 -48.16
CA PRO A 795 15.63 -3.16 -48.31
C PRO A 795 14.75 -2.56 -49.42
N GLY A 796 14.16 -1.41 -49.14
CA GLY A 796 13.21 -0.71 -50.02
C GLY A 796 13.83 -0.23 -51.34
N ALA A 797 13.10 -0.45 -52.43
CA ALA A 797 13.31 0.20 -53.72
C ALA A 797 12.01 0.88 -54.15
N GLY A 798 12.09 2.18 -54.46
CA GLY A 798 11.08 2.83 -55.31
C GLY A 798 10.63 4.22 -54.88
N ALA A 799 11.43 5.24 -55.18
CA ALA A 799 10.89 6.57 -55.52
C ALA A 799 11.87 7.25 -56.50
N THR A 800 11.71 6.98 -57.79
CA THR A 800 12.38 7.73 -58.86
C THR A 800 11.36 8.60 -59.57
N GLN A 801 11.65 9.90 -59.60
CA GLN A 801 10.91 10.94 -60.29
C GLN A 801 10.96 10.72 -61.82
N THR A 802 9.81 10.85 -62.49
CA THR A 802 9.72 11.02 -63.95
C THR A 802 9.50 12.48 -64.28
N GLU A 803 10.52 13.11 -64.87
CA GLU A 803 10.41 14.35 -65.65
C GLU A 803 9.67 14.07 -66.97
N THR A 804 8.70 14.93 -67.29
CA THR A 804 8.03 14.98 -68.59
C THR A 804 8.63 16.11 -69.44
N LEU A 805 9.19 15.75 -70.60
CA LEU A 805 9.51 16.66 -71.70
C LEU A 805 8.61 16.33 -72.89
N SER A 806 7.82 17.28 -73.38
CA SER A 806 7.59 17.46 -74.83
C SER A 806 6.82 18.76 -75.13
N HIS A 807 7.47 19.58 -75.96
CA HIS A 807 7.02 20.73 -76.76
C HIS A 807 6.89 22.12 -76.13
#